data_AF-A0A923NBZ7-F1
#
_entry.id   AF-A0A923NBZ7-F1
#
_cell.length_a   1.000
_cell.length_b   1.000
_cell.length_c   1.000
_cell.angle_alpha   90.00
_cell.angle_beta   90.00
_cell.angle_gamma   90.00
#
_symmetry.space_group_name_H-M   'P 1'
#
loop_
_entity.id
_entity.type
_entity.pdbx_description
1 polymer ?
#
loop_
_entity_poly.entity_id
_entity_poly.type
_entity_poly.pdbx_seq_one_letter_code
_entity_poly.pdbx_strand_id
1 'polypeptide(L)'
;MTTSPYDTLPTGKQALAPTSGESIEEKPNPITDPYGGYEEISLEEAARLATPVISQSQDSGSSPTANRNSGDPGSAKPAASQPASASARTDTQFGDVNNTGDAGSAGTVSGSASLSNAGSSGAASRSVSQSNTGNAGSAGAASSSASLSAESLLDAELHYDNIRLRNRRRTWNYTLPFDETLLVPDTMPDMIQILFSEGRVTPSQPGKTHYSSSDTYSGEILLFTVYRPDGGEGTPVDVVRSTITFETSACWGTSSSQNTSTSQADPDRIYYATVCLKEVEPSRLNERKFQVRGKLCIAVTEIQKTELHVLRDSSDKNLILKQEKKEAADLVFETEEFADIEQEIAVEDGQPQPVRILKESFTITETHRQVSSGKLIINGLLQVQILYLGEDDERENQLCCRREKTEFTQFIPLQSQLNSDLIKVDFSGDGLKLTIENQDTFQLEGQVRIRIHGYGTKQIPVASDAYHKEKSIHFDRKVEALSCLTDVLSGEISAREVVNLTQQDQHPEKLICGSILPGNISVHPEHGRIVIEGSVPVRILSLDENGRAFVIKSEVPLRGALNTSASPEALQEADLFTCSAIKDFWIDTINSRQIEINVNAIIEVWISETREFTSLEHFTARGEDPQQPAMAIYITSAGDSLWDVAKHYQCDADALVQLNQIDGDAPLTEGAKLLIVR
;
A
#
# COMPACT_ATOMS: atom_id res chain seq x y z
N MET A 1 10.36 59.78 -27.59
CA MET A 1 9.06 60.11 -28.21
C MET A 1 8.21 58.84 -28.10
N THR A 2 6.99 58.74 -27.54
CA THR A 2 6.05 59.65 -26.81
C THR A 2 4.82 58.79 -26.45
N THR A 3 4.11 58.82 -25.31
CA THR A 3 4.26 59.53 -24.00
C THR A 3 3.35 58.87 -22.93
N SER A 4 3.47 59.24 -21.65
CA SER A 4 2.51 58.93 -20.55
C SER A 4 1.42 60.04 -20.42
N PRO A 5 0.27 59.85 -19.73
CA PRO A 5 0.09 60.13 -18.27
C PRO A 5 -0.73 59.03 -17.53
N TYR A 6 -0.77 58.83 -16.19
CA TYR A 6 -0.92 59.65 -14.96
C TYR A 6 -2.36 60.01 -14.52
N ASP A 7 -2.73 59.59 -13.29
CA ASP A 7 -3.56 60.24 -12.23
C ASP A 7 -3.99 59.17 -11.17
N THR A 8 -3.48 59.10 -9.91
CA THR A 8 -3.59 59.93 -8.68
C THR A 8 -4.83 59.71 -7.77
N LEU A 9 -4.62 58.94 -6.67
CA LEU A 9 -4.86 59.22 -5.22
C LEU A 9 -6.09 60.05 -4.75
N PRO A 10 -6.70 59.80 -3.54
CA PRO A 10 -5.95 59.86 -2.28
C PRO A 10 -6.40 59.01 -1.06
N THR A 11 -5.68 59.24 0.04
CA THR A 11 -5.65 58.62 1.39
C THR A 11 -6.90 58.79 2.28
N GLY A 12 -7.09 57.85 3.23
CA GLY A 12 -7.86 58.06 4.46
C GLY A 12 -7.39 57.16 5.62
N LYS A 13 -6.64 57.72 6.60
CA LYS A 13 -6.37 57.06 7.89
C LYS A 13 -7.44 57.47 8.91
N GLN A 14 -7.97 56.54 9.69
CA GLN A 14 -8.37 56.82 11.07
C GLN A 14 -8.21 55.59 11.95
N ALA A 15 -7.68 55.80 13.16
CA ALA A 15 -7.48 54.78 14.16
C ALA A 15 -8.59 54.87 15.22
N LEU A 16 -8.91 53.75 15.87
CA LEU A 16 -9.54 53.73 17.19
C LEU A 16 -9.25 52.38 17.87
N ALA A 17 -8.96 52.45 19.16
CA ALA A 17 -8.81 51.34 20.09
C ALA A 17 -9.31 51.83 21.47
N PRO A 18 -9.35 50.98 22.50
CA PRO A 18 -10.38 49.95 22.71
C PRO A 18 -11.27 50.30 23.92
N THR A 19 -12.41 49.63 24.06
CA THR A 19 -13.23 49.68 25.29
C THR A 19 -13.64 48.30 25.77
N SER A 20 -13.61 48.14 27.09
CA SER A 20 -13.72 46.89 27.84
C SER A 20 -15.16 46.51 28.20
N GLY A 21 -15.44 45.20 28.19
CA GLY A 21 -16.20 44.47 29.22
C GLY A 21 -17.69 44.79 29.42
N GLU A 22 -18.55 43.78 29.21
CA GLU A 22 -19.19 43.09 30.34
C GLU A 22 -19.72 41.71 29.92
N SER A 23 -19.92 40.83 30.91
CA SER A 23 -20.25 39.41 30.77
C SER A 23 -21.73 39.12 30.96
N ILE A 24 -22.31 38.21 30.17
CA ILE A 24 -23.63 37.60 30.42
C ILE A 24 -23.48 36.08 30.31
N GLU A 25 -23.91 35.36 31.34
CA GLU A 25 -24.06 33.90 31.32
C GLU A 25 -25.26 33.49 30.46
N GLU A 26 -25.08 32.47 29.62
CA GLU A 26 -26.22 31.65 29.16
C GLU A 26 -25.84 30.16 29.21
N LYS A 27 -26.83 29.33 29.59
CA LYS A 27 -26.61 27.92 29.98
C LYS A 27 -26.43 27.01 28.76
N PRO A 28 -25.67 25.90 28.86
CA PRO A 28 -25.56 24.93 27.79
C PRO A 28 -26.88 24.18 27.60
N ASN A 29 -27.27 23.96 26.35
CA ASN A 29 -28.34 23.06 25.97
C ASN A 29 -27.75 21.96 25.05
N PRO A 30 -28.04 20.67 25.27
CA PRO A 30 -27.28 19.58 24.66
C PRO A 30 -27.89 19.13 23.32
N ILE A 31 -27.08 19.10 22.26
CA ILE A 31 -27.36 18.31 21.04
C ILE A 31 -26.08 17.55 20.67
N THR A 32 -26.27 16.29 20.29
CA THR A 32 -25.26 15.26 20.09
C THR A 32 -24.47 15.42 18.79
N ASP A 33 -23.14 15.33 18.90
CA ASP A 33 -22.21 15.10 17.80
C ASP A 33 -22.24 13.60 17.40
N PRO A 34 -22.47 13.24 16.12
CA PRO A 34 -22.60 11.85 15.68
C PRO A 34 -21.33 11.23 15.07
N TYR A 35 -20.14 11.83 15.17
CA TYR A 35 -18.89 11.16 14.76
C TYR A 35 -17.83 11.18 15.86
N GLY A 36 -17.58 10.00 16.45
CA GLY A 36 -16.59 9.82 17.50
C GLY A 36 -15.17 10.09 17.01
N GLY A 37 -14.40 10.85 17.81
CA GLY A 37 -13.01 11.17 17.51
C GLY A 37 -12.08 9.96 17.58
N TYR A 38 -10.89 10.14 17.03
CA TYR A 38 -9.76 9.22 17.19
C TYR A 38 -9.41 9.08 18.68
N GLU A 39 -9.78 7.97 19.30
CA GLU A 39 -9.20 7.59 20.59
C GLU A 39 -7.80 7.01 20.36
N GLU A 40 -6.77 7.74 20.83
CA GLU A 40 -5.45 7.15 21.02
C GLU A 40 -5.57 5.98 22.01
N ILE A 41 -5.26 4.77 21.55
CA ILE A 41 -5.20 3.60 22.41
C ILE A 41 -4.14 3.86 23.49
N SER A 42 -4.51 3.70 24.76
CA SER A 42 -3.56 3.91 25.84
C SER A 42 -2.37 2.95 25.74
N LEU A 43 -1.16 3.42 26.08
CA LEU A 43 0.06 2.59 26.08
C LEU A 43 -0.09 1.31 26.93
N GLU A 44 -0.92 1.35 27.98
CA GLU A 44 -1.22 0.19 28.82
C GLU A 44 -2.17 -0.84 28.16
N GLU A 45 -3.07 -0.42 27.27
CA GLU A 45 -3.89 -1.35 26.48
C GLU A 45 -3.11 -1.97 25.31
N ALA A 46 -2.28 -1.17 24.62
CA ALA A 46 -1.37 -1.69 23.60
C ALA A 46 -0.43 -2.77 24.17
N ALA A 47 0.14 -2.53 25.37
CA ALA A 47 0.99 -3.48 26.06
C ALA A 47 0.28 -4.77 26.54
N ARG A 48 -1.06 -4.77 26.65
CA ARG A 48 -1.85 -5.96 27.00
C ARG A 48 -2.20 -6.84 25.81
N LEU A 49 -2.12 -6.32 24.59
CA LEU A 49 -2.42 -7.05 23.35
C LEU A 49 -1.18 -7.70 22.72
N ALA A 50 0.03 -7.24 23.10
CA ALA A 50 1.28 -7.88 22.70
C ALA A 50 1.56 -9.14 23.55
N THR A 51 1.81 -10.27 22.90
CA THR A 51 2.22 -11.52 23.57
C THR A 51 3.73 -11.72 23.40
N PRO A 52 4.55 -11.61 24.46
CA PRO A 52 5.99 -11.80 24.33
C PRO A 52 6.34 -13.29 24.22
N VAL A 53 6.96 -13.69 23.12
CA VAL A 53 7.52 -15.05 22.92
C VAL A 53 9.04 -15.00 23.04
N ILE A 54 9.57 -15.42 24.19
CA ILE A 54 11.01 -15.59 24.39
C ILE A 54 11.41 -16.99 23.91
N SER A 55 12.06 -17.08 22.75
CA SER A 55 12.66 -18.33 22.27
C SER A 55 14.00 -18.61 22.96
N GLN A 56 14.00 -19.43 24.01
CA GLN A 56 15.24 -20.05 24.50
C GLN A 56 15.61 -21.26 23.65
N SER A 57 16.77 -21.21 22.99
CA SER A 57 17.35 -22.39 22.34
C SER A 57 17.90 -23.36 23.40
N GLN A 58 17.20 -24.47 23.63
CA GLN A 58 17.75 -25.61 24.38
C GLN A 58 17.96 -26.81 23.47
N ASP A 59 19.21 -27.19 23.32
CA ASP A 59 19.65 -28.43 22.69
C ASP A 59 19.27 -29.62 23.60
N SER A 60 18.58 -30.63 23.05
CA SER A 60 18.14 -31.80 23.81
C SER A 60 18.93 -33.06 23.42
N GLY A 61 19.83 -33.52 24.29
CA GLY A 61 20.63 -34.75 24.11
C GLY A 61 20.86 -35.48 25.43
N SER A 62 20.00 -36.46 25.74
CA SER A 62 19.89 -37.13 27.04
C SER A 62 21.07 -38.04 27.43
N SER A 63 21.45 -38.01 28.71
CA SER A 63 22.31 -39.01 29.39
C SER A 63 21.62 -40.40 29.51
N PRO A 64 22.32 -41.49 29.88
CA PRO A 64 22.49 -41.75 31.33
C PRO A 64 23.77 -42.50 31.80
N THR A 65 24.12 -42.24 33.06
CA THR A 65 24.76 -43.14 34.06
C THR A 65 26.00 -43.99 33.71
N ALA A 66 27.12 -43.55 34.31
CA ALA A 66 28.19 -44.31 34.97
C ALA A 66 28.16 -45.86 34.96
N ASN A 67 29.33 -46.45 34.61
CA ASN A 67 29.81 -47.66 35.28
C ASN A 67 31.34 -47.59 35.51
N ARG A 68 31.82 -48.25 36.57
CA ARG A 68 33.24 -48.32 36.96
C ARG A 68 33.90 -49.55 36.34
N ASN A 69 35.14 -49.43 35.83
CA ASN A 69 36.31 -50.16 36.37
C ASN A 69 37.60 -50.06 35.52
N SER A 70 38.73 -50.01 36.24
CA SER A 70 40.06 -50.61 35.95
C SER A 70 40.73 -50.45 34.57
N GLY A 71 42.00 -49.98 34.56
CA GLY A 71 42.92 -50.28 33.44
C GLY A 71 44.07 -49.30 33.19
N ASP A 72 44.97 -49.10 34.15
CA ASP A 72 46.33 -48.55 33.95
C ASP A 72 47.28 -49.70 33.48
N PRO A 73 48.53 -49.49 32.99
CA PRO A 73 49.17 -48.39 32.24
C PRO A 73 49.67 -48.86 30.83
N GLY A 74 50.29 -47.99 29.99
CA GLY A 74 50.95 -48.52 28.77
C GLY A 74 51.61 -47.58 27.76
N SER A 75 52.69 -46.90 28.14
CA SER A 75 53.88 -46.54 27.33
C SER A 75 53.95 -46.88 25.82
N ALA A 76 54.19 -45.88 24.94
CA ALA A 76 55.34 -45.87 24.01
C ALA A 76 55.55 -44.56 23.21
N LYS A 77 56.84 -44.25 23.01
CA LYS A 77 57.53 -43.06 22.49
C LYS A 77 57.37 -42.71 20.98
N PRO A 78 57.97 -41.58 20.51
CA PRO A 78 57.73 -40.96 19.19
C PRO A 78 58.87 -41.12 18.16
N ALA A 79 58.61 -40.73 16.91
CA ALA A 79 59.53 -40.34 15.82
C ALA A 79 58.68 -39.93 14.58
N ALA A 80 59.12 -39.15 13.58
CA ALA A 80 60.20 -38.17 13.45
C ALA A 80 59.89 -37.27 12.20
N SER A 81 60.71 -36.26 11.95
CA SER A 81 60.47 -35.15 11.02
C SER A 81 60.83 -35.36 9.53
N GLN A 82 60.17 -34.59 8.64
CA GLN A 82 60.70 -34.00 7.39
C GLN A 82 60.97 -34.90 6.15
N PRO A 83 61.21 -34.35 4.92
CA PRO A 83 60.84 -33.03 4.35
C PRO A 83 60.40 -32.98 2.84
N ALA A 84 59.77 -31.86 2.46
CA ALA A 84 59.98 -30.99 1.26
C ALA A 84 59.87 -31.44 -0.23
N SER A 85 59.44 -30.44 -1.04
CA SER A 85 59.77 -30.13 -2.45
C SER A 85 59.09 -30.93 -3.59
N ALA A 86 58.77 -30.36 -4.77
CA ALA A 86 58.59 -28.95 -5.22
C ALA A 86 58.02 -28.89 -6.67
N SER A 87 57.43 -27.74 -7.08
CA SER A 87 57.44 -27.17 -8.45
C SER A 87 56.76 -27.93 -9.63
N ALA A 88 56.29 -27.30 -10.74
CA ALA A 88 56.02 -25.89 -11.07
C ALA A 88 55.16 -25.72 -12.37
N ARG A 89 54.47 -24.56 -12.44
CA ARG A 89 54.04 -23.68 -13.57
C ARG A 89 54.13 -24.08 -15.05
N THR A 90 53.14 -23.62 -15.83
CA THR A 90 53.19 -22.62 -16.96
C THR A 90 51.74 -22.32 -17.41
N ASP A 91 51.21 -21.07 -17.55
CA ASP A 91 51.50 -19.96 -18.50
C ASP A 91 51.33 -20.38 -19.99
N THR A 92 50.63 -19.71 -20.94
CA THR A 92 50.02 -18.35 -21.15
C THR A 92 48.89 -18.50 -22.22
N GLN A 93 47.75 -17.78 -22.25
CA GLN A 93 47.40 -16.36 -22.57
C GLN A 93 47.05 -16.05 -24.07
N PHE A 94 46.03 -15.18 -24.26
CA PHE A 94 45.61 -14.38 -25.46
C PHE A 94 44.81 -14.98 -26.65
N GLY A 95 43.81 -14.19 -27.11
CA GLY A 95 43.28 -14.22 -28.49
C GLY A 95 41.83 -13.74 -28.69
N ASP A 96 41.60 -12.44 -28.94
CA ASP A 96 40.31 -11.89 -29.42
C ASP A 96 39.93 -12.35 -30.84
N VAL A 97 38.65 -12.16 -31.26
CA VAL A 97 38.23 -11.36 -32.44
C VAL A 97 36.72 -11.50 -32.74
N ASN A 98 36.09 -10.36 -33.09
CA ASN A 98 34.72 -10.18 -33.60
C ASN A 98 34.29 -11.16 -34.72
N ASN A 99 32.98 -11.46 -34.87
CA ASN A 99 32.12 -10.72 -35.84
C ASN A 99 30.65 -11.21 -35.95
N THR A 100 29.75 -10.21 -36.06
CA THR A 100 28.57 -10.05 -36.95
C THR A 100 27.90 -11.24 -37.69
N GLY A 101 26.57 -11.16 -37.82
CA GLY A 101 25.76 -11.80 -38.89
C GLY A 101 24.61 -12.64 -38.33
N ASP A 102 23.38 -12.13 -38.09
CA ASP A 102 22.39 -11.50 -38.99
C ASP A 102 21.52 -12.49 -39.80
N ALA A 103 20.21 -12.20 -39.83
CA ALA A 103 19.10 -12.72 -40.66
C ALA A 103 18.86 -14.25 -40.80
N GLY A 104 17.58 -14.68 -40.81
CA GLY A 104 17.25 -16.01 -41.38
C GLY A 104 15.90 -16.68 -41.08
N SER A 105 14.78 -15.99 -41.33
CA SER A 105 13.41 -16.49 -41.55
C SER A 105 13.10 -18.01 -41.66
N ALA A 106 12.01 -18.39 -40.99
CA ALA A 106 10.91 -19.28 -41.44
C ALA A 106 11.19 -20.76 -41.83
N GLY A 107 10.50 -21.68 -41.14
CA GLY A 107 10.39 -23.09 -41.52
C GLY A 107 9.15 -23.77 -40.92
N THR A 108 8.17 -24.11 -41.76
CA THR A 108 6.90 -24.76 -41.41
C THR A 108 6.99 -26.29 -41.33
N VAL A 109 5.91 -26.91 -40.80
CA VAL A 109 5.45 -28.32 -40.96
C VAL A 109 5.88 -29.33 -39.88
N SER A 110 4.90 -29.82 -39.11
CA SER A 110 4.59 -31.25 -38.80
C SER A 110 3.59 -31.31 -37.63
N GLY A 111 2.54 -32.13 -37.59
CA GLY A 111 2.02 -33.07 -38.60
C GLY A 111 1.89 -34.52 -38.15
N SER A 112 1.12 -34.84 -37.09
CA SER A 112 0.69 -36.23 -36.82
C SER A 112 -0.58 -36.34 -35.96
N ALA A 113 -1.56 -37.12 -36.45
CA ALA A 113 -2.56 -37.81 -35.63
C ALA A 113 -1.89 -39.06 -34.99
N SER A 114 -2.37 -39.70 -33.93
CA SER A 114 -3.65 -40.40 -33.74
C SER A 114 -3.67 -40.89 -32.25
N LEU A 115 -4.66 -41.55 -31.64
CA LEU A 115 -5.62 -42.58 -32.09
C LEU A 115 -6.68 -42.77 -30.97
N SER A 116 -7.89 -43.16 -31.34
CA SER A 116 -8.99 -43.54 -30.43
C SER A 116 -8.80 -44.93 -29.79
N ASN A 117 -9.36 -45.17 -28.60
CA ASN A 117 -9.85 -46.51 -28.24
C ASN A 117 -11.06 -46.44 -27.29
N ALA A 118 -11.92 -47.46 -27.30
CA ALA A 118 -13.25 -47.41 -26.67
C ALA A 118 -13.57 -48.61 -25.78
N GLY A 119 -14.39 -48.36 -24.74
CA GLY A 119 -15.39 -49.31 -24.22
C GLY A 119 -14.97 -50.29 -23.12
N SER A 120 -15.64 -50.19 -21.96
CA SER A 120 -16.39 -51.32 -21.37
C SER A 120 -17.29 -50.86 -20.20
N SER A 121 -18.37 -51.61 -19.96
CA SER A 121 -19.48 -51.34 -19.04
C SER A 121 -19.23 -51.75 -17.57
N GLY A 122 -19.92 -51.08 -16.63
CA GLY A 122 -20.06 -51.50 -15.22
C GLY A 122 -21.47 -51.22 -14.69
N ALA A 123 -22.05 -52.15 -13.93
CA ALA A 123 -23.48 -52.20 -13.63
C ALA A 123 -23.97 -51.27 -12.50
N ALA A 124 -25.28 -50.97 -12.53
CA ALA A 124 -26.00 -50.26 -11.47
C ALA A 124 -26.32 -51.17 -10.26
N SER A 125 -26.49 -50.56 -9.09
CA SER A 125 -27.18 -51.16 -7.94
C SER A 125 -28.13 -50.15 -7.28
N ARG A 126 -29.36 -50.61 -7.01
CA ARG A 126 -30.36 -49.89 -6.22
C ARG A 126 -30.30 -50.39 -4.77
N SER A 127 -30.49 -49.51 -3.80
CA SER A 127 -30.92 -49.89 -2.45
C SER A 127 -32.25 -49.22 -2.13
N VAL A 128 -33.19 -50.04 -1.64
CA VAL A 128 -34.52 -49.62 -1.17
C VAL A 128 -34.54 -49.84 0.34
N SER A 129 -35.13 -48.92 1.09
CA SER A 129 -35.51 -49.16 2.48
C SER A 129 -36.97 -48.78 2.70
N GLN A 130 -37.74 -49.75 3.21
CA GLN A 130 -39.15 -49.59 3.61
C GLN A 130 -39.27 -49.78 5.13
N SER A 131 -40.00 -48.88 5.78
CA SER A 131 -40.83 -49.12 6.97
C SER A 131 -41.61 -47.81 7.25
N ASN A 132 -42.81 -47.75 7.84
CA ASN A 132 -43.71 -48.80 8.35
C ASN A 132 -45.17 -48.30 8.23
N THR A 133 -46.19 -49.17 8.35
CA THR A 133 -47.61 -48.82 8.13
C THR A 133 -48.54 -48.99 9.35
N GLY A 134 -49.57 -48.15 9.45
CA GLY A 134 -50.77 -48.34 10.31
C GLY A 134 -51.01 -47.20 11.33
N ASN A 135 -52.25 -46.75 11.62
CA ASN A 135 -53.57 -47.15 11.08
C ASN A 135 -54.68 -46.09 11.36
N ALA A 136 -55.67 -45.98 10.45
CA ALA A 136 -57.08 -45.50 10.54
C ALA A 136 -57.54 -44.28 11.40
N GLY A 137 -58.42 -43.42 10.82
CA GLY A 137 -59.29 -42.54 11.62
C GLY A 137 -60.12 -41.42 10.95
N SER A 138 -61.20 -41.76 10.21
CA SER A 138 -62.45 -40.96 10.04
C SER A 138 -62.49 -39.49 9.55
N ALA A 139 -63.01 -39.31 8.33
CA ALA A 139 -64.04 -38.33 7.87
C ALA A 139 -64.11 -36.87 8.39
N GLY A 140 -64.11 -35.92 7.45
CA GLY A 140 -64.60 -34.54 7.61
C GLY A 140 -64.56 -33.78 6.27
N ALA A 141 -65.65 -33.15 5.87
CA ALA A 141 -65.77 -32.50 4.56
C ALA A 141 -65.86 -30.97 4.65
N ALA A 142 -65.50 -30.34 3.52
CA ALA A 142 -65.90 -29.02 3.05
C ALA A 142 -65.15 -27.74 3.48
N SER A 143 -65.00 -26.90 2.45
CA SER A 143 -64.91 -25.43 2.42
C SER A 143 -63.65 -24.68 2.89
N SER A 144 -63.00 -24.09 1.88
CA SER A 144 -62.42 -22.74 1.86
C SER A 144 -61.38 -22.37 2.93
N SER A 145 -60.11 -22.58 2.57
CA SER A 145 -59.13 -21.50 2.62
C SER A 145 -58.72 -21.15 1.19
N ALA A 146 -58.70 -19.87 0.85
CA ALA A 146 -58.31 -19.43 -0.49
C ALA A 146 -56.79 -19.56 -0.64
N SER A 147 -56.35 -20.54 -1.43
CA SER A 147 -54.99 -20.55 -1.96
C SER A 147 -54.87 -19.39 -2.96
N LEU A 148 -54.29 -18.27 -2.51
CA LEU A 148 -53.75 -17.25 -3.41
C LEU A 148 -52.73 -17.95 -4.31
N SER A 149 -53.12 -18.18 -5.56
CA SER A 149 -52.41 -19.05 -6.49
C SER A 149 -51.69 -18.24 -7.54
N ALA A 150 -50.42 -18.62 -7.76
CA ALA A 150 -49.54 -18.15 -8.83
C ALA A 150 -49.24 -16.64 -8.84
N GLU A 151 -48.18 -16.25 -8.12
CA GLU A 151 -47.27 -15.26 -8.70
C GLU A 151 -46.64 -15.92 -9.93
N SER A 152 -47.01 -15.47 -11.14
CA SER A 152 -46.29 -15.87 -12.33
C SER A 152 -44.96 -15.11 -12.36
N LEU A 153 -43.88 -15.84 -12.63
CA LEU A 153 -42.69 -15.23 -13.22
C LEU A 153 -43.12 -14.49 -14.49
N LEU A 154 -42.37 -13.47 -14.91
CA LEU A 154 -42.55 -12.94 -16.26
C LEU A 154 -42.42 -14.11 -17.26
N ASP A 155 -43.35 -14.23 -18.22
CA ASP A 155 -43.22 -15.13 -19.38
C ASP A 155 -42.05 -14.73 -20.32
N ALA A 156 -41.24 -13.76 -19.89
CA ALA A 156 -40.11 -13.20 -20.60
C ALA A 156 -38.82 -13.92 -20.20
N GLU A 157 -37.98 -14.22 -21.19
CA GLU A 157 -36.59 -14.58 -20.91
C GLU A 157 -35.84 -13.28 -20.53
N LEU A 158 -35.26 -13.27 -19.35
CA LEU A 158 -34.40 -12.20 -18.84
C LEU A 158 -32.95 -12.64 -19.02
N HIS A 159 -32.15 -11.86 -19.74
CA HIS A 159 -30.75 -12.17 -19.98
C HIS A 159 -29.88 -11.36 -19.03
N TYR A 160 -29.05 -12.07 -18.26
CA TYR A 160 -28.14 -11.48 -17.30
C TYR A 160 -26.68 -11.72 -17.72
N ASP A 161 -25.85 -10.69 -17.53
CA ASP A 161 -24.41 -10.80 -17.67
C ASP A 161 -23.78 -10.97 -16.27
N ASN A 162 -22.85 -11.93 -16.13
CA ASN A 162 -22.06 -12.11 -14.92
C ASN A 162 -20.75 -11.32 -15.02
N ILE A 163 -20.68 -10.20 -14.31
CA ILE A 163 -19.53 -9.29 -14.34
C ILE A 163 -18.67 -9.53 -13.10
N ARG A 164 -17.46 -10.05 -13.32
CA ARG A 164 -16.46 -10.26 -12.27
C ARG A 164 -15.47 -9.10 -12.25
N LEU A 165 -15.15 -8.63 -11.04
CA LEU A 165 -14.13 -7.62 -10.77
C LEU A 165 -13.39 -7.90 -9.47
N ARG A 166 -12.14 -7.43 -9.39
CA ARG A 166 -11.29 -7.39 -8.19
C ARG A 166 -11.27 -5.95 -7.68
N ASN A 167 -12.36 -5.52 -7.02
CA ASN A 167 -12.56 -4.14 -6.61
C ASN A 167 -11.62 -3.73 -5.48
N ARG A 168 -10.82 -2.67 -5.67
CA ARG A 168 -9.97 -2.09 -4.62
C ARG A 168 -10.81 -1.29 -3.64
N ARG A 169 -11.28 -1.93 -2.58
CA ARG A 169 -12.21 -1.37 -1.60
C ARG A 169 -11.69 -0.10 -0.95
N ARG A 170 -10.46 -0.15 -0.42
CA ARG A 170 -9.83 0.89 0.40
C ARG A 170 -8.35 0.56 0.61
N THR A 171 -7.59 1.55 1.06
CA THR A 171 -6.21 1.35 1.55
C THR A 171 -5.98 2.17 2.81
N TRP A 172 -5.40 1.57 3.86
CA TRP A 172 -5.15 2.24 5.15
C TRP A 172 -3.78 1.92 5.72
N ASN A 173 -3.35 2.72 6.69
CA ASN A 173 -2.12 2.51 7.45
C ASN A 173 -2.44 1.99 8.86
N TYR A 174 -2.00 0.78 9.17
CA TYR A 174 -2.01 0.24 10.53
C TYR A 174 -0.68 0.54 11.22
N THR A 175 -0.73 1.21 12.37
CA THR A 175 0.48 1.51 13.16
C THR A 175 0.70 0.42 14.21
N LEU A 176 1.82 -0.29 14.12
CA LEU A 176 2.24 -1.29 15.12
C LEU A 176 3.39 -0.70 15.97
N PRO A 177 3.13 -0.32 17.23
CA PRO A 177 4.20 0.08 18.14
C PRO A 177 5.03 -1.13 18.58
N PHE A 178 6.30 -0.88 18.93
CA PHE A 178 7.16 -1.85 19.61
C PHE A 178 7.98 -1.15 20.72
N ASP A 179 8.31 -1.89 21.78
CA ASP A 179 9.14 -1.44 22.88
C ASP A 179 9.96 -2.62 23.39
N GLU A 180 11.27 -2.62 23.11
CA GLU A 180 12.15 -3.74 23.40
C GLU A 180 13.40 -3.33 24.19
N THR A 181 13.85 -4.21 25.09
CA THR A 181 15.10 -4.01 25.84
C THR A 181 16.23 -4.82 25.22
N LEU A 182 17.21 -4.13 24.65
CA LEU A 182 18.36 -4.69 23.97
C LEU A 182 19.62 -4.62 24.84
N LEU A 183 20.57 -5.50 24.55
CA LEU A 183 21.84 -5.63 25.25
C LEU A 183 22.99 -5.21 24.34
N VAL A 184 24.02 -4.58 24.92
CA VAL A 184 25.32 -4.40 24.24
C VAL A 184 26.11 -5.71 24.38
N PRO A 185 26.48 -6.38 23.28
CA PRO A 185 27.20 -7.66 23.33
C PRO A 185 28.49 -7.60 24.15
N ASP A 186 28.85 -8.67 24.84
CA ASP A 186 30.06 -8.75 25.67
C ASP A 186 31.37 -8.50 24.89
N THR A 187 31.35 -8.70 23.56
CA THR A 187 32.47 -8.42 22.63
C THR A 187 32.63 -6.95 22.27
N MET A 188 31.68 -6.09 22.66
CA MET A 188 31.70 -4.65 22.40
C MET A 188 32.11 -3.86 23.66
N PRO A 189 32.64 -2.64 23.51
CA PRO A 189 32.94 -1.75 24.63
C PRO A 189 31.67 -1.30 25.38
N ASP A 190 31.86 -0.75 26.58
CA ASP A 190 30.77 -0.21 27.40
C ASP A 190 30.15 1.04 26.75
N MET A 191 28.84 1.25 26.89
CA MET A 191 28.12 2.35 26.25
C MET A 191 28.04 3.59 27.15
N ILE A 192 28.70 4.68 26.74
CA ILE A 192 28.56 6.00 27.41
C ILE A 192 27.25 6.67 27.03
N GLN A 193 27.00 6.82 25.72
CA GLN A 193 25.92 7.65 25.19
C GLN A 193 25.37 7.04 23.90
N ILE A 194 24.06 6.88 23.79
CA ILE A 194 23.42 6.55 22.51
C ILE A 194 23.32 7.82 21.67
N LEU A 195 23.69 7.71 20.40
CA LEU A 195 23.62 8.80 19.43
C LEU A 195 22.28 8.76 18.69
N PHE A 196 21.98 7.63 18.05
CA PHE A 196 20.69 7.36 17.41
C PHE A 196 20.52 5.86 17.14
N SER A 197 19.33 5.47 16.71
CA SER A 197 19.04 4.14 16.19
C SER A 197 18.17 4.28 14.95
N GLU A 198 18.38 3.41 13.99
CA GLU A 198 17.70 3.34 12.70
C GLU A 198 17.63 1.87 12.25
N GLY A 199 16.84 1.55 11.21
CA GLY A 199 16.76 0.17 10.77
C GLY A 199 15.97 -0.04 9.49
N ARG A 200 15.99 -1.29 9.02
CA ARG A 200 15.17 -1.80 7.91
C ARG A 200 14.24 -2.90 8.39
N VAL A 201 13.10 -3.07 7.71
CA VAL A 201 12.05 -4.02 8.07
C VAL A 201 11.88 -5.02 6.95
N THR A 202 11.86 -6.31 7.29
CA THR A 202 11.72 -7.40 6.32
C THR A 202 10.55 -8.31 6.75
N PRO A 203 9.50 -8.49 5.93
CA PRO A 203 8.43 -9.45 6.22
C PRO A 203 8.97 -10.89 6.26
N SER A 204 8.47 -11.73 7.17
CA SER A 204 8.89 -13.14 7.31
C SER A 204 8.50 -14.02 6.12
N GLN A 205 7.48 -13.61 5.35
CA GLN A 205 7.03 -14.29 4.14
C GLN A 205 7.08 -13.32 2.95
N PRO A 206 8.28 -12.93 2.48
CA PRO A 206 8.42 -11.84 1.51
C PRO A 206 8.03 -12.26 0.08
N GLY A 207 7.79 -13.56 -0.18
CA GLY A 207 7.17 -14.05 -1.42
C GLY A 207 5.66 -14.31 -1.32
N LYS A 208 5.01 -14.02 -0.19
CA LYS A 208 3.54 -14.15 -0.06
C LYS A 208 2.89 -12.92 -0.70
N THR A 209 2.25 -13.13 -1.85
CA THR A 209 1.68 -12.03 -2.64
C THR A 209 0.46 -11.40 -1.96
N HIS A 210 -0.42 -12.19 -1.35
CA HIS A 210 -1.64 -11.72 -0.70
C HIS A 210 -1.96 -12.48 0.59
N TYR A 211 -2.77 -11.85 1.43
CA TYR A 211 -3.19 -12.31 2.75
C TYR A 211 -4.72 -12.41 2.84
N SER A 212 -5.19 -13.18 3.81
CA SER A 212 -6.59 -13.29 4.26
C SER A 212 -6.75 -12.62 5.62
N SER A 213 -7.99 -12.32 6.03
CA SER A 213 -8.24 -11.69 7.34
C SER A 213 -7.91 -12.57 8.55
N SER A 214 -7.64 -13.86 8.34
CA SER A 214 -7.20 -14.81 9.36
C SER A 214 -5.68 -15.00 9.42
N ASP A 215 -4.91 -14.40 8.51
CA ASP A 215 -3.46 -14.53 8.51
C ASP A 215 -2.80 -13.70 9.63
N THR A 216 -1.56 -14.04 9.96
CA THR A 216 -0.67 -13.16 10.74
C THR A 216 0.31 -12.49 9.78
N TYR A 217 0.44 -11.16 9.87
CA TYR A 217 1.53 -10.43 9.25
C TYR A 217 2.70 -10.37 10.22
N SER A 218 3.86 -10.90 9.84
CA SER A 218 5.05 -10.93 10.69
C SER A 218 6.32 -10.60 9.92
N GLY A 219 7.37 -10.26 10.65
CA GLY A 219 8.66 -9.90 10.09
C GLY A 219 9.72 -9.60 11.14
N GLU A 220 10.84 -9.09 10.66
CA GLU A 220 11.99 -8.69 11.46
C GLU A 220 12.31 -7.21 11.23
N ILE A 221 12.66 -6.51 12.32
CA ILE A 221 13.24 -5.16 12.32
C ILE A 221 14.74 -5.34 12.57
N LEU A 222 15.57 -5.08 11.57
CA LEU A 222 17.01 -5.01 11.75
C LEU A 222 17.39 -3.58 12.15
N LEU A 223 17.82 -3.41 13.39
CA LEU A 223 18.25 -2.14 13.97
C LEU A 223 19.78 -2.02 14.01
N PHE A 224 20.25 -0.80 13.72
CA PHE A 224 21.61 -0.33 13.93
C PHE A 224 21.57 0.79 14.98
N THR A 225 22.01 0.50 16.20
CA THR A 225 22.05 1.50 17.28
C THR A 225 23.47 2.03 17.42
N VAL A 226 23.68 3.27 16.98
CA VAL A 226 24.98 3.95 17.01
C VAL A 226 25.18 4.60 18.37
N TYR A 227 26.31 4.32 19.02
CA TYR A 227 26.62 4.82 20.35
C TYR A 227 28.10 5.21 20.48
N ARG A 228 28.41 6.03 21.49
CA ARG A 228 29.78 6.37 21.87
C ARG A 228 30.30 5.36 22.90
N PRO A 229 31.41 4.64 22.60
CA PRO A 229 31.98 3.65 23.51
C PRO A 229 32.77 4.30 24.66
N ASP A 230 32.92 3.57 25.77
CA ASP A 230 33.86 3.88 26.85
C ASP A 230 35.18 3.13 26.62
N GLY A 231 36.30 3.82 26.84
CA GLY A 231 37.65 3.27 26.70
C GLY A 231 38.00 2.66 25.32
N GLY A 232 37.22 2.92 24.26
CA GLY A 232 37.41 2.34 22.93
C GLY A 232 38.77 2.69 22.30
N GLU A 233 39.32 1.77 21.51
CA GLU A 233 40.61 1.88 20.81
C GLU A 233 40.55 2.91 19.66
N GLY A 234 40.47 4.19 20.00
CA GLY A 234 40.44 5.32 19.06
C GLY A 234 39.13 5.48 18.28
N THR A 235 38.16 4.58 18.41
CA THR A 235 36.92 4.64 17.63
C THR A 235 35.93 5.66 18.20
N PRO A 236 35.46 6.65 17.41
CA PRO A 236 34.56 7.69 17.92
C PRO A 236 33.12 7.19 18.12
N VAL A 237 32.75 6.07 17.49
CA VAL A 237 31.47 5.36 17.63
C VAL A 237 31.67 3.85 17.50
N ASP A 238 30.73 3.08 18.05
CA ASP A 238 30.48 1.69 17.66
C ASP A 238 28.96 1.48 17.45
N VAL A 239 28.55 0.34 16.89
CA VAL A 239 27.17 0.08 16.47
C VAL A 239 26.69 -1.30 16.93
N VAL A 240 25.67 -1.30 17.79
CA VAL A 240 24.97 -2.54 18.12
C VAL A 240 23.99 -2.88 17.00
N ARG A 241 24.25 -3.99 16.30
CA ARG A 241 23.31 -4.62 15.37
C ARG A 241 22.35 -5.52 16.15
N SER A 242 21.05 -5.36 15.99
CA SER A 242 20.03 -6.14 16.70
C SER A 242 18.85 -6.45 15.80
N THR A 243 18.21 -7.60 16.04
CA THR A 243 16.98 -8.01 15.33
C THR A 243 15.84 -8.10 16.33
N ILE A 244 14.71 -7.45 16.02
CA ILE A 244 13.45 -7.58 16.76
C ILE A 244 12.43 -8.24 15.84
N THR A 245 11.73 -9.28 16.31
CA THR A 245 10.60 -9.86 15.58
C THR A 245 9.32 -9.11 15.87
N PHE A 246 8.46 -8.90 14.87
CA PHE A 246 7.10 -8.38 15.06
C PHE A 246 6.07 -9.31 14.45
N GLU A 247 4.87 -9.34 15.02
CA GLU A 247 3.71 -10.03 14.44
C GLU A 247 2.40 -9.31 14.79
N THR A 248 1.44 -9.33 13.87
CA THR A 248 0.07 -8.85 14.10
C THR A 248 -0.92 -9.48 13.11
N SER A 249 -2.09 -9.88 13.59
CA SER A 249 -3.27 -10.18 12.77
C SER A 249 -4.32 -9.05 12.82
N ALA A 250 -4.15 -8.07 13.71
CA ALA A 250 -5.07 -6.93 13.88
C ALA A 250 -4.94 -5.87 12.77
N CYS A 251 -3.95 -6.00 11.89
CA CYS A 251 -3.83 -5.12 10.71
C CYS A 251 -4.88 -5.41 9.62
N TRP A 252 -5.59 -6.54 9.69
CA TRP A 252 -6.64 -6.90 8.74
C TRP A 252 -8.02 -6.45 9.23
N GLY A 253 -8.67 -5.56 8.47
CA GLY A 253 -9.97 -4.99 8.83
C GLY A 253 -9.85 -3.71 9.67
N THR A 254 -10.94 -2.95 9.72
CA THR A 254 -10.99 -1.66 10.44
C THR A 254 -11.43 -1.83 11.88
N SER A 255 -10.67 -1.21 12.77
CA SER A 255 -11.05 -0.87 14.14
C SER A 255 -12.15 0.21 14.16
N SER A 256 -13.38 -0.16 13.81
CA SER A 256 -14.59 0.62 14.13
C SER A 256 -15.85 -0.23 13.94
N SER A 257 -16.54 -0.53 15.05
CA SER A 257 -17.92 -1.05 15.13
C SER A 257 -18.32 -2.15 14.12
N GLN A 258 -18.11 -3.41 14.49
CA GLN A 258 -19.23 -4.24 14.97
C GLN A 258 -18.72 -5.53 15.62
N ASN A 259 -19.36 -5.92 16.72
CA ASN A 259 -19.30 -7.29 17.24
C ASN A 259 -20.13 -8.23 16.33
N THR A 260 -19.74 -8.35 15.06
CA THR A 260 -20.01 -9.59 14.33
C THR A 260 -18.96 -10.60 14.77
N SER A 261 -19.43 -11.78 15.14
CA SER A 261 -18.62 -12.93 15.53
C SER A 261 -17.34 -13.12 14.71
N THR A 262 -16.31 -13.71 15.33
CA THR A 262 -15.25 -14.42 14.60
C THR A 262 -15.86 -15.54 13.75
N SER A 263 -16.31 -15.20 12.55
CA SER A 263 -17.06 -16.08 11.65
C SER A 263 -16.50 -16.01 10.24
N GLN A 264 -15.57 -16.93 9.97
CA GLN A 264 -14.96 -17.28 8.68
C GLN A 264 -14.29 -16.13 7.91
N ALA A 265 -13.03 -16.33 7.54
CA ALA A 265 -12.37 -15.47 6.57
C ALA A 265 -13.16 -15.49 5.25
N ASP A 266 -13.58 -14.32 4.78
CA ASP A 266 -14.25 -14.13 3.51
C ASP A 266 -13.26 -14.50 2.38
N PRO A 267 -13.48 -15.60 1.63
CA PRO A 267 -12.54 -16.09 0.62
C PRO A 267 -12.42 -15.14 -0.58
N ASP A 268 -13.36 -14.22 -0.72
CA ASP A 268 -13.39 -13.21 -1.77
C ASP A 268 -12.64 -11.93 -1.36
N ARG A 269 -12.26 -11.77 -0.09
CA ARG A 269 -11.34 -10.70 0.34
C ARG A 269 -9.89 -11.16 0.32
N ILE A 270 -9.05 -10.37 -0.35
CA ILE A 270 -7.60 -10.52 -0.29
C ILE A 270 -6.97 -9.17 0.11
N TYR A 271 -5.92 -9.24 0.91
CA TYR A 271 -5.21 -8.08 1.44
C TYR A 271 -3.77 -8.07 0.94
N TYR A 272 -3.29 -6.89 0.55
CA TYR A 272 -1.88 -6.65 0.22
C TYR A 272 -1.28 -5.78 1.30
N ALA A 273 -0.09 -6.16 1.81
CA ALA A 273 0.56 -5.44 2.90
C ALA A 273 2.02 -5.11 2.57
N THR A 274 2.39 -3.86 2.80
CA THR A 274 3.76 -3.36 2.82
C THR A 274 4.07 -2.78 4.19
N VAL A 275 5.34 -2.78 4.61
CA VAL A 275 5.74 -2.31 5.94
C VAL A 275 6.96 -1.40 5.85
N CYS A 276 6.94 -0.33 6.62
CA CYS A 276 8.08 0.56 6.79
C CYS A 276 8.25 0.98 8.26
N LEU A 277 9.48 1.37 8.62
CA LEU A 277 9.81 1.90 9.94
C LEU A 277 9.58 3.42 9.93
N LYS A 278 8.69 3.91 10.79
CA LYS A 278 8.36 5.34 10.91
C LYS A 278 9.09 6.03 12.05
N GLU A 279 9.24 5.34 13.17
CA GLU A 279 9.79 5.92 14.39
C GLU A 279 10.74 4.92 15.06
N VAL A 280 11.89 5.43 15.52
CA VAL A 280 12.85 4.72 16.37
C VAL A 280 13.43 5.71 17.37
N GLU A 281 13.27 5.40 18.65
CA GLU A 281 13.74 6.17 19.80
C GLU A 281 14.47 5.26 20.80
N PRO A 282 15.81 5.25 20.79
CA PRO A 282 16.58 4.52 21.78
C PRO A 282 16.79 5.35 23.06
N SER A 283 16.77 4.68 24.21
CA SER A 283 17.06 5.27 25.52
C SER A 283 17.98 4.38 26.33
N ARG A 284 19.08 4.95 26.85
CA ARG A 284 20.11 4.24 27.62
C ARG A 284 19.58 3.89 29.02
N LEU A 285 19.68 2.63 29.42
CA LEU A 285 19.38 2.18 30.79
C LEU A 285 20.65 2.11 31.64
N ASN A 286 21.71 1.49 31.12
CA ASN A 286 23.06 1.50 31.69
C ASN A 286 24.11 1.27 30.58
N GLU A 287 25.35 0.93 30.92
CA GLU A 287 26.44 0.74 29.93
C GLU A 287 26.32 -0.53 29.07
N ARG A 288 25.46 -1.48 29.46
CA ARG A 288 25.23 -2.76 28.74
C ARG A 288 23.79 -2.98 28.30
N LYS A 289 22.88 -2.05 28.60
CA LYS A 289 21.44 -2.18 28.35
C LYS A 289 20.82 -0.87 27.87
N PHE A 290 19.96 -0.99 26.87
CA PHE A 290 19.15 0.11 26.35
C PHE A 290 17.77 -0.38 25.95
N GLN A 291 16.82 0.54 25.92
CA GLN A 291 15.45 0.30 25.48
C GLN A 291 15.25 1.00 24.14
N VAL A 292 14.60 0.37 23.18
CA VAL A 292 14.22 0.97 21.90
C VAL A 292 12.71 0.92 21.75
N ARG A 293 12.09 2.10 21.69
CA ARG A 293 10.69 2.27 21.29
C ARG A 293 10.62 2.66 19.82
N GLY A 294 9.53 2.30 19.16
CA GLY A 294 9.31 2.72 17.79
C GLY A 294 7.93 2.34 17.26
N LYS A 295 7.72 2.68 15.98
CA LYS A 295 6.47 2.44 15.27
C LYS A 295 6.76 1.93 13.87
N LEU A 296 6.15 0.80 13.54
CA LEU A 296 6.01 0.31 12.17
C LEU A 296 4.70 0.84 11.58
N CYS A 297 4.72 1.18 10.30
CA CYS A 297 3.52 1.46 9.50
C CYS A 297 3.34 0.33 8.50
N ILE A 298 2.25 -0.44 8.66
CA ILE A 298 1.83 -1.50 7.74
C ILE A 298 0.72 -0.89 6.86
N ALA A 299 1.03 -0.60 5.60
CA ALA A 299 0.06 -0.11 4.63
C ALA A 299 -0.67 -1.29 3.99
N VAL A 300 -1.98 -1.37 4.21
CA VAL A 300 -2.84 -2.50 3.80
C VAL A 300 -3.83 -2.05 2.73
N THR A 301 -3.86 -2.74 1.58
CA THR A 301 -4.86 -2.56 0.52
C THR A 301 -5.83 -3.75 0.51
N GLU A 302 -7.14 -3.49 0.62
CA GLU A 302 -8.18 -4.52 0.55
C GLU A 302 -8.76 -4.61 -0.87
N ILE A 303 -8.69 -5.81 -1.46
CA ILE A 303 -9.33 -6.16 -2.72
C ILE A 303 -10.48 -7.13 -2.44
N GLN A 304 -11.69 -6.75 -2.83
CA GLN A 304 -12.86 -7.63 -2.84
C GLN A 304 -13.03 -8.21 -4.25
N LYS A 305 -13.04 -9.54 -4.37
CA LYS A 305 -13.60 -10.23 -5.53
C LYS A 305 -15.11 -10.08 -5.46
N THR A 306 -15.71 -9.55 -6.52
CA THR A 306 -17.15 -9.32 -6.62
C THR A 306 -17.65 -9.95 -7.93
N GLU A 307 -18.78 -10.64 -7.86
CA GLU A 307 -19.51 -11.16 -9.01
C GLU A 307 -20.90 -10.51 -9.03
N LEU A 308 -21.11 -9.61 -10.00
CA LEU A 308 -22.35 -8.88 -10.20
C LEU A 308 -23.20 -9.62 -11.24
N HIS A 309 -24.43 -9.96 -10.85
CA HIS A 309 -25.41 -10.59 -11.74
C HIS A 309 -26.34 -9.50 -12.29
N VAL A 310 -26.03 -8.99 -13.49
CA VAL A 310 -26.62 -7.74 -13.97
C VAL A 310 -27.61 -7.98 -15.11
N LEU A 311 -28.84 -7.48 -14.97
CA LEU A 311 -29.86 -7.58 -16.02
C LEU A 311 -29.44 -6.73 -17.23
N ARG A 312 -29.18 -7.39 -18.36
CA ARG A 312 -28.76 -6.76 -19.60
C ARG A 312 -29.96 -6.37 -20.47
N ASP A 313 -30.82 -7.34 -20.78
CA ASP A 313 -32.03 -7.13 -21.58
C ASP A 313 -33.07 -8.24 -21.34
N SER A 314 -34.20 -8.13 -22.04
CA SER A 314 -35.29 -9.10 -21.99
C SER A 314 -35.81 -9.39 -23.40
N SER A 315 -36.39 -10.59 -23.59
CA SER A 315 -37.14 -10.90 -24.81
C SER A 315 -38.52 -10.24 -24.89
N ASP A 316 -39.07 -9.74 -23.77
CA ASP A 316 -40.34 -9.02 -23.73
C ASP A 316 -40.13 -7.51 -23.97
N LYS A 317 -40.58 -7.03 -25.13
CA LYS A 317 -40.47 -5.63 -25.57
C LYS A 317 -41.39 -4.66 -24.81
N ASN A 318 -42.31 -5.20 -24.01
CA ASN A 318 -43.14 -4.39 -23.11
C ASN A 318 -42.48 -4.17 -21.75
N LEU A 319 -41.38 -4.87 -21.42
CA LEU A 319 -40.52 -4.56 -20.28
C LEU A 319 -39.51 -3.48 -20.67
N ILE A 320 -39.61 -2.31 -20.05
CA ILE A 320 -38.70 -1.18 -20.25
C ILE A 320 -37.73 -1.10 -19.07
N LEU A 321 -36.45 -1.00 -19.37
CA LEU A 321 -35.34 -1.00 -18.41
C LEU A 321 -34.59 0.35 -18.45
N LYS A 322 -34.31 0.94 -17.29
CA LYS A 322 -33.48 2.14 -17.17
C LYS A 322 -32.02 1.72 -17.20
N GLN A 323 -31.42 1.74 -18.39
CA GLN A 323 -30.01 1.38 -18.57
C GLN A 323 -29.11 2.55 -18.15
N GLU A 324 -28.24 2.30 -17.18
CA GLU A 324 -27.19 3.20 -16.71
C GLU A 324 -25.82 2.57 -16.95
N LYS A 325 -24.77 3.40 -17.08
CA LYS A 325 -23.38 2.93 -17.07
C LYS A 325 -22.75 3.38 -15.76
N LYS A 326 -22.45 2.41 -14.90
CA LYS A 326 -21.65 2.65 -13.70
C LYS A 326 -20.21 2.24 -13.95
N GLU A 327 -19.29 2.80 -13.17
CA GLU A 327 -17.86 2.50 -13.26
C GLU A 327 -17.35 2.03 -11.90
N ALA A 328 -16.35 1.15 -11.88
CA ALA A 328 -15.70 0.69 -10.66
C ALA A 328 -14.20 0.45 -10.90
N ALA A 329 -13.39 0.62 -9.87
CA ALA A 329 -11.98 0.23 -9.90
C ALA A 329 -11.85 -1.30 -9.94
N ASP A 330 -10.95 -1.82 -10.77
CA ASP A 330 -10.66 -3.25 -10.92
C ASP A 330 -9.14 -3.46 -10.92
N LEU A 331 -8.63 -4.37 -10.09
CA LEU A 331 -7.24 -4.84 -10.17
C LEU A 331 -7.12 -5.74 -11.40
N VAL A 332 -6.60 -5.20 -12.49
CA VAL A 332 -6.52 -5.88 -13.80
C VAL A 332 -5.17 -6.53 -14.06
N PHE A 333 -4.11 -6.08 -13.41
CA PHE A 333 -2.76 -6.61 -13.57
C PHE A 333 -2.04 -6.74 -12.22
N GLU A 334 -1.26 -7.80 -12.08
CA GLU A 334 -0.44 -8.07 -10.90
C GLU A 334 0.79 -8.87 -11.34
N THR A 335 1.98 -8.47 -10.90
CA THR A 335 3.19 -9.29 -11.00
C THR A 335 4.20 -8.95 -9.89
N GLU A 336 5.15 -9.85 -9.68
CA GLU A 336 6.35 -9.64 -8.87
C GLU A 336 7.57 -9.91 -9.74
N GLU A 337 8.49 -8.96 -9.75
CA GLU A 337 9.70 -8.94 -10.59
C GLU A 337 10.93 -8.69 -9.71
N PHE A 338 12.11 -9.02 -10.24
CA PHE A 338 13.38 -8.81 -9.54
C PHE A 338 14.36 -8.10 -10.46
N ALA A 339 15.08 -7.12 -9.92
CA ALA A 339 16.24 -6.52 -10.54
C ALA A 339 17.49 -6.97 -9.78
N ASP A 340 18.39 -7.69 -10.46
CA ASP A 340 19.71 -8.05 -9.95
C ASP A 340 20.60 -6.80 -9.85
N ILE A 341 21.24 -6.62 -8.71
CA ILE A 341 22.18 -5.53 -8.43
C ILE A 341 23.54 -6.15 -8.10
N GLU A 342 24.56 -5.80 -8.88
CA GLU A 342 25.96 -6.15 -8.67
C GLU A 342 26.80 -4.93 -9.00
N GLN A 343 27.43 -4.31 -7.99
CA GLN A 343 28.24 -3.09 -8.18
C GLN A 343 29.40 -3.03 -7.18
N GLU A 344 30.61 -2.80 -7.72
CA GLU A 344 31.76 -2.39 -6.93
C GLU A 344 31.69 -0.88 -6.66
N ILE A 345 31.71 -0.50 -5.38
CA ILE A 345 31.64 0.88 -4.89
C ILE A 345 33.02 1.25 -4.34
N ALA A 346 33.78 2.04 -5.09
CA ALA A 346 35.06 2.55 -4.63
C ALA A 346 34.89 3.56 -3.48
N VAL A 347 35.85 3.54 -2.56
CA VAL A 347 36.10 4.58 -1.56
C VAL A 347 36.49 5.89 -2.28
N GLU A 348 36.19 7.04 -1.67
CA GLU A 348 36.53 8.35 -2.26
C GLU A 348 38.02 8.66 -2.10
N ASP A 349 38.62 9.34 -3.09
CA ASP A 349 40.04 9.72 -3.09
C ASP A 349 40.44 10.42 -1.77
N GLY A 350 41.40 9.83 -1.05
CA GLY A 350 41.89 10.36 0.23
C GLY A 350 41.05 9.99 1.46
N GLN A 351 40.00 9.19 1.33
CA GLN A 351 39.40 8.48 2.46
C GLN A 351 40.20 7.20 2.77
N PRO A 352 40.30 6.78 4.05
CA PRO A 352 41.07 5.60 4.46
C PRO A 352 40.44 4.27 4.05
N GLN A 353 41.29 3.23 3.97
CA GLN A 353 40.92 1.86 3.59
C GLN A 353 39.83 1.32 4.55
N PRO A 354 38.65 0.88 4.07
CA PRO A 354 37.61 0.30 4.91
C PRO A 354 38.06 -0.99 5.62
N VAL A 355 37.93 -0.99 6.94
CA VAL A 355 38.20 -2.16 7.80
C VAL A 355 36.91 -2.77 8.34
N ARG A 356 35.90 -1.94 8.66
CA ARG A 356 34.63 -2.43 9.25
C ARG A 356 33.44 -1.58 8.83
N ILE A 357 32.48 -2.18 8.14
CA ILE A 357 31.14 -1.60 7.94
C ILE A 357 30.45 -1.56 9.30
N LEU A 358 30.02 -0.37 9.72
CA LEU A 358 29.28 -0.15 10.97
C LEU A 358 27.76 -0.21 10.74
N LYS A 359 27.30 0.40 9.65
CA LYS A 359 25.88 0.46 9.28
C LYS A 359 25.71 0.65 7.77
N GLU A 360 24.70 -0.01 7.23
CA GLU A 360 24.28 0.03 5.82
C GLU A 360 22.85 0.61 5.73
N SER A 361 22.55 1.38 4.69
CA SER A 361 21.18 1.80 4.36
C SER A 361 20.95 1.74 2.86
N PHE A 362 19.77 1.25 2.48
CA PHE A 362 19.30 1.11 1.11
C PHE A 362 17.94 1.81 1.01
N THR A 363 17.86 2.89 0.24
CA THR A 363 16.60 3.57 -0.07
C THR A 363 16.32 3.43 -1.55
N ILE A 364 15.17 2.89 -1.93
CA ILE A 364 14.82 2.63 -3.33
C ILE A 364 13.64 3.51 -3.70
N THR A 365 13.75 4.26 -4.79
CA THR A 365 12.66 5.11 -5.31
C THR A 365 12.44 4.92 -6.79
N GLU A 366 11.18 5.00 -7.21
CA GLU A 366 10.84 5.12 -8.63
C GLU A 366 11.32 6.49 -9.15
N THR A 367 12.03 6.49 -10.28
CA THR A 367 12.44 7.74 -10.95
C THR A 367 11.67 8.00 -12.23
N HIS A 368 11.17 6.93 -12.89
CA HIS A 368 10.35 7.02 -14.10
C HIS A 368 9.50 5.76 -14.26
N ARG A 369 8.25 5.95 -14.69
CA ARG A 369 7.28 4.88 -14.99
C ARG A 369 6.67 5.14 -16.35
N GLN A 370 6.70 4.17 -17.25
CA GLN A 370 6.14 4.33 -18.59
C GLN A 370 5.56 3.05 -19.16
N VAL A 371 4.34 3.12 -19.69
CA VAL A 371 3.76 2.07 -20.53
C VAL A 371 4.00 2.41 -22.00
N SER A 372 4.66 1.51 -22.75
CA SER A 372 4.90 1.66 -24.19
C SER A 372 4.95 0.31 -24.88
N SER A 373 4.30 0.19 -26.03
CA SER A 373 4.45 -0.96 -26.95
C SER A 373 4.23 -2.34 -26.30
N GLY A 374 3.27 -2.46 -25.37
CA GLY A 374 2.99 -3.70 -24.65
C GLY A 374 3.98 -4.03 -23.53
N LYS A 375 4.76 -3.04 -23.06
CA LYS A 375 5.67 -3.17 -21.92
C LYS A 375 5.47 -2.04 -20.92
N LEU A 376 5.62 -2.36 -19.65
CA LEU A 376 5.85 -1.40 -18.57
C LEU A 376 7.36 -1.29 -18.34
N ILE A 377 7.86 -0.07 -18.32
CA ILE A 377 9.25 0.28 -18.02
C ILE A 377 9.23 0.98 -16.67
N ILE A 378 9.99 0.44 -15.71
CA ILE A 378 10.18 1.03 -14.38
C ILE A 378 11.67 1.32 -14.23
N ASN A 379 12.01 2.60 -14.03
CA ASN A 379 13.34 3.00 -13.63
C ASN A 379 13.35 3.20 -12.11
N GLY A 380 14.32 2.58 -11.44
CA GLY A 380 14.54 2.73 -10.01
C GLY A 380 15.90 3.34 -9.72
N LEU A 381 15.96 4.15 -8.66
CA LEU A 381 17.18 4.65 -8.06
C LEU A 381 17.34 4.01 -6.67
N LEU A 382 18.39 3.22 -6.51
CA LEU A 382 18.88 2.72 -5.22
C LEU A 382 19.94 3.69 -4.69
N GLN A 383 19.61 4.35 -3.58
CA GLN A 383 20.55 5.14 -2.80
C GLN A 383 21.18 4.26 -1.72
N VAL A 384 22.51 4.18 -1.72
CA VAL A 384 23.29 3.40 -0.76
C VAL A 384 24.03 4.37 0.17
N GLN A 385 23.92 4.17 1.48
CA GLN A 385 24.72 4.87 2.47
C GLN A 385 25.45 3.88 3.35
N ILE A 386 26.78 4.02 3.40
CA ILE A 386 27.69 3.16 4.13
C ILE A 386 28.35 4.00 5.23
N LEU A 387 28.10 3.67 6.50
CA LEU A 387 28.87 4.18 7.63
C LEU A 387 29.92 3.13 7.98
N TYR A 388 31.20 3.50 7.99
CA TYR A 388 32.29 2.55 8.19
C TYR A 388 33.46 3.16 8.97
N LEU A 389 34.29 2.29 9.55
CA LEU A 389 35.63 2.63 10.01
C LEU A 389 36.64 2.28 8.93
N GLY A 390 37.48 3.24 8.57
CA GLY A 390 38.68 3.01 7.78
C GLY A 390 39.95 3.18 8.61
N GLU A 391 41.01 2.52 8.21
CA GLU A 391 42.37 2.65 8.78
C GLU A 391 43.22 3.49 7.80
N ASP A 392 43.90 4.51 8.31
CA ASP A 392 44.81 5.36 7.53
C ASP A 392 46.26 4.85 7.56
N ASP A 393 47.16 5.56 6.85
CA ASP A 393 48.59 5.24 6.79
C ASP A 393 49.28 5.27 8.18
N GLU A 394 48.75 6.01 9.15
CA GLU A 394 49.25 6.09 10.52
C GLU A 394 48.66 4.99 11.43
N ARG A 395 47.71 4.21 10.90
CA ARG A 395 46.92 3.16 11.57
C ARG A 395 45.93 3.68 12.61
N GLU A 396 45.43 4.89 12.41
CA GLU A 396 44.34 5.42 13.22
C GLU A 396 42.98 5.09 12.57
N ASN A 397 42.01 4.71 13.41
CA ASN A 397 40.65 4.39 12.97
C ASN A 397 39.85 5.67 12.74
N GLN A 398 39.62 6.03 11.47
CA GLN A 398 38.76 7.17 11.12
C GLN A 398 37.33 6.73 10.82
N LEU A 399 36.37 7.53 11.27
CA LEU A 399 34.96 7.35 10.93
C LEU A 399 34.64 8.05 9.60
N CYS A 400 34.14 7.26 8.65
CA CYS A 400 33.84 7.70 7.29
C CYS A 400 32.42 7.32 6.87
N CYS A 401 31.91 8.04 5.87
CA CYS A 401 30.63 7.74 5.25
C CYS A 401 30.72 7.88 3.74
N ARG A 402 30.33 6.81 3.03
CA ARG A 402 30.24 6.76 1.57
C ARG A 402 28.77 6.78 1.16
N ARG A 403 28.44 7.53 0.10
CA ARG A 403 27.09 7.62 -0.47
C ARG A 403 27.15 7.35 -1.97
N GLU A 404 26.41 6.36 -2.43
CA GLU A 404 26.40 5.93 -3.83
C GLU A 404 24.97 5.87 -4.38
N LYS A 405 24.83 6.04 -5.70
CA LYS A 405 23.56 6.06 -6.42
C LYS A 405 23.61 5.05 -7.56
N THR A 406 22.87 3.95 -7.42
CA THR A 406 22.76 2.87 -8.40
C THR A 406 21.42 2.98 -9.13
N GLU A 407 21.45 3.15 -10.44
CA GLU A 407 20.24 3.14 -11.28
C GLU A 407 19.99 1.75 -11.86
N PHE A 408 18.72 1.32 -11.90
CA PHE A 408 18.31 0.08 -12.55
C PHE A 408 17.02 0.30 -13.37
N THR A 409 16.75 -0.59 -14.33
CA THR A 409 15.56 -0.53 -15.18
C THR A 409 14.98 -1.91 -15.40
N GLN A 410 13.71 -2.10 -15.06
CA GLN A 410 12.99 -3.35 -15.32
C GLN A 410 12.01 -3.19 -16.48
N PHE A 411 11.94 -4.20 -17.34
CA PHE A 411 11.03 -4.27 -18.49
C PHE A 411 10.00 -5.39 -18.29
N ILE A 412 8.80 -5.01 -17.89
CA ILE A 412 7.71 -5.94 -17.56
C ILE A 412 6.79 -6.10 -18.77
N PRO A 413 6.65 -7.31 -19.36
CA PRO A 413 5.70 -7.55 -20.45
C PRO A 413 4.25 -7.40 -19.98
N LEU A 414 3.44 -6.62 -20.71
CA LEU A 414 2.02 -6.47 -20.43
C LEU A 414 1.18 -7.23 -21.45
N GLN A 415 0.18 -7.96 -20.97
CA GLN A 415 -0.80 -8.67 -21.82
C GLN A 415 -1.95 -7.76 -22.28
N SER A 416 -2.13 -6.62 -21.60
CA SER A 416 -3.17 -5.63 -21.85
C SER A 416 -2.57 -4.22 -21.82
N GLN A 417 -3.26 -3.26 -22.43
CA GLN A 417 -2.89 -1.85 -22.30
C GLN A 417 -3.35 -1.35 -20.92
N LEU A 418 -2.40 -0.89 -20.11
CA LEU A 418 -2.64 -0.25 -18.82
C LEU A 418 -2.38 1.26 -18.93
N ASN A 419 -3.05 2.05 -18.07
CA ASN A 419 -2.62 3.42 -17.83
C ASN A 419 -1.45 3.41 -16.83
N SER A 420 -0.36 4.12 -17.13
CA SER A 420 0.81 4.26 -16.24
C SER A 420 0.45 4.79 -14.86
N ASP A 421 -0.53 5.69 -14.83
CA ASP A 421 -0.88 6.47 -13.65
C ASP A 421 -1.72 5.63 -12.67
N LEU A 422 -2.28 4.51 -13.15
CA LEU A 422 -3.08 3.57 -12.37
C LEU A 422 -2.27 2.33 -11.94
N ILE A 423 -0.94 2.40 -11.97
CA ILE A 423 -0.05 1.32 -11.55
C ILE A 423 0.61 1.69 -10.22
N LYS A 424 0.41 0.89 -9.18
CA LYS A 424 1.18 1.00 -7.93
C LYS A 424 2.44 0.14 -8.02
N VAL A 425 3.57 0.68 -7.57
CA VAL A 425 4.86 -0.02 -7.52
C VAL A 425 5.42 0.02 -6.10
N ASP A 426 5.70 -1.15 -5.52
CA ASP A 426 6.32 -1.29 -4.20
C ASP A 426 7.67 -1.99 -4.32
N PHE A 427 8.73 -1.35 -3.81
CA PHE A 427 10.10 -1.90 -3.82
C PHE A 427 10.47 -2.53 -2.48
N SER A 428 11.33 -3.55 -2.52
CA SER A 428 11.93 -4.16 -1.34
C SER A 428 13.40 -4.51 -1.60
N GLY A 429 14.29 -3.96 -0.75
CA GLY A 429 15.74 -4.18 -0.76
C GLY A 429 16.21 -5.19 0.30
N ASP A 430 15.35 -6.14 0.66
CA ASP A 430 15.65 -7.22 1.63
C ASP A 430 16.73 -8.19 1.12
N GLY A 431 16.85 -8.34 -0.21
CA GLY A 431 17.90 -9.14 -0.84
C GLY A 431 19.28 -8.47 -0.87
N LEU A 432 19.37 -7.16 -0.60
CA LEU A 432 20.62 -6.38 -0.73
C LEU A 432 21.55 -6.56 0.47
N LYS A 433 22.83 -6.77 0.16
CA LYS A 433 23.95 -6.92 1.09
C LYS A 433 25.14 -6.10 0.62
N LEU A 434 25.99 -5.72 1.57
CA LEU A 434 27.21 -4.99 1.30
C LEU A 434 28.38 -5.63 2.06
N THR A 435 29.48 -5.89 1.35
CA THR A 435 30.70 -6.49 1.89
C THR A 435 31.92 -5.62 1.56
N ILE A 436 33.04 -5.86 2.24
CA ILE A 436 34.34 -5.30 1.86
C ILE A 436 35.05 -6.43 1.10
N GLU A 437 35.44 -6.19 -0.15
CA GLU A 437 36.10 -7.21 -0.99
C GLU A 437 37.62 -6.96 -1.09
N ASN A 438 37.99 -5.77 -1.57
CA ASN A 438 39.39 -5.36 -1.74
C ASN A 438 39.78 -4.31 -0.69
N GLN A 439 41.00 -3.76 -0.80
CA GLN A 439 41.48 -2.76 0.15
C GLN A 439 40.66 -1.46 0.14
N ASP A 440 40.17 -1.05 -1.04
CA ASP A 440 39.55 0.27 -1.24
C ASP A 440 38.13 0.20 -1.82
N THR A 441 37.48 -0.97 -1.82
CA THR A 441 36.17 -1.15 -2.46
C THR A 441 35.18 -1.98 -1.65
N PHE A 442 33.92 -1.56 -1.70
CA PHE A 442 32.78 -2.30 -1.18
C PHE A 442 32.06 -3.02 -2.32
N GLN A 443 31.64 -4.26 -2.12
CA GLN A 443 30.81 -4.97 -3.08
C GLN A 443 29.35 -4.92 -2.63
N LEU A 444 28.49 -4.36 -3.48
CA LEU A 444 27.04 -4.37 -3.35
C LEU A 444 26.48 -5.51 -4.20
N GLU A 445 25.83 -6.48 -3.56
CA GLU A 445 25.20 -7.63 -4.23
C GLU A 445 23.77 -7.86 -3.72
N GLY A 446 22.90 -8.33 -4.61
CA GLY A 446 21.57 -8.86 -4.25
C GLY A 446 20.49 -8.56 -5.26
N GLN A 447 19.24 -8.68 -4.82
CA GLN A 447 18.06 -8.41 -5.65
C GLN A 447 17.17 -7.35 -5.01
N VAL A 448 16.70 -6.42 -5.83
CA VAL A 448 15.55 -5.56 -5.53
C VAL A 448 14.30 -6.26 -6.02
N ARG A 449 13.38 -6.58 -5.11
CA ARG A 449 12.04 -7.07 -5.45
C ARG A 449 11.13 -5.90 -5.79
N ILE A 450 10.37 -6.02 -6.86
CA ILE A 450 9.45 -5.02 -7.39
C ILE A 450 8.06 -5.67 -7.48
N ARG A 451 7.10 -5.21 -6.66
CA ARG A 451 5.69 -5.63 -6.78
C ARG A 451 4.89 -4.58 -7.52
N ILE A 452 4.03 -5.02 -8.42
CA ILE A 452 3.34 -4.17 -9.37
C ILE A 452 1.86 -4.52 -9.38
N HIS A 453 1.01 -3.54 -9.07
CA HIS A 453 -0.46 -3.67 -9.13
C HIS A 453 -1.03 -2.65 -10.12
N GLY A 454 -1.51 -3.12 -11.26
CA GLY A 454 -2.17 -2.29 -12.27
C GLY A 454 -3.68 -2.31 -12.11
N TYR A 455 -4.26 -1.14 -11.87
CA TYR A 455 -5.69 -0.91 -11.79
C TYR A 455 -6.26 -0.38 -13.12
N GLY A 456 -7.54 -0.61 -13.33
CA GLY A 456 -8.30 -0.08 -14.46
C GLY A 456 -9.74 0.22 -14.09
N THR A 457 -10.40 1.05 -14.90
CA THR A 457 -11.81 1.38 -14.73
C THR A 457 -12.67 0.38 -15.50
N LYS A 458 -13.49 -0.38 -14.77
CA LYS A 458 -14.47 -1.31 -15.34
C LYS A 458 -15.78 -0.57 -15.59
N GLN A 459 -16.22 -0.48 -16.85
CA GLN A 459 -17.58 -0.05 -17.16
C GLN A 459 -18.56 -1.22 -16.97
N ILE A 460 -19.65 -0.93 -16.25
CA ILE A 460 -20.66 -1.90 -15.81
C ILE A 460 -22.03 -1.36 -16.29
N PRO A 461 -22.57 -1.88 -17.41
CA PRO A 461 -23.92 -1.55 -17.84
C PRO A 461 -24.92 -2.18 -16.88
N VAL A 462 -25.91 -1.43 -16.40
CA VAL A 462 -26.85 -1.89 -15.38
C VAL A 462 -28.26 -1.33 -15.61
N ALA A 463 -29.26 -2.21 -15.58
CA ALA A 463 -30.63 -1.78 -15.37
C ALA A 463 -30.79 -1.31 -13.91
N SER A 464 -30.99 -0.01 -13.68
CA SER A 464 -31.16 0.56 -12.32
C SER A 464 -32.63 0.57 -11.86
N ASP A 465 -33.56 0.55 -12.82
CA ASP A 465 -35.00 0.54 -12.60
C ASP A 465 -35.73 -0.10 -13.80
N ALA A 466 -36.99 -0.49 -13.61
CA ALA A 466 -37.81 -1.10 -14.66
C ALA A 466 -39.31 -0.80 -14.52
N TYR A 467 -40.05 -0.90 -15.61
CA TYR A 467 -41.52 -0.95 -15.65
C TYR A 467 -42.01 -1.74 -16.86
N HIS A 468 -43.29 -2.14 -16.86
CA HIS A 468 -43.88 -2.89 -17.97
C HIS A 468 -45.14 -2.18 -18.49
N LYS A 469 -45.35 -2.17 -19.82
CA LYS A 469 -46.45 -1.41 -20.46
C LYS A 469 -47.86 -1.95 -20.19
N GLU A 470 -47.98 -3.22 -19.87
CA GLU A 470 -49.27 -3.93 -19.78
C GLU A 470 -49.50 -4.73 -18.49
N LYS A 471 -48.51 -4.79 -17.58
CA LYS A 471 -48.49 -5.70 -16.43
C LYS A 471 -47.92 -4.95 -15.23
N SER A 472 -48.45 -5.22 -14.04
CA SER A 472 -47.79 -4.76 -12.81
C SER A 472 -46.61 -5.69 -12.53
N ILE A 473 -45.39 -5.16 -12.54
CA ILE A 473 -44.17 -5.91 -12.19
C ILE A 473 -43.68 -5.58 -10.80
N HIS A 474 -43.02 -6.54 -10.16
CA HIS A 474 -42.27 -6.36 -8.93
C HIS A 474 -40.90 -7.02 -9.07
N PHE A 475 -39.88 -6.45 -8.45
CA PHE A 475 -38.50 -6.92 -8.48
C PHE A 475 -37.77 -6.40 -7.24
N ASP A 476 -36.79 -7.17 -6.79
CA ASP A 476 -35.90 -6.80 -5.70
C ASP A 476 -34.80 -5.87 -6.22
N ARG A 477 -34.32 -4.97 -5.35
CA ARG A 477 -33.11 -4.17 -5.58
C ARG A 477 -32.00 -4.66 -4.68
N LYS A 478 -30.93 -5.17 -5.26
CA LYS A 478 -29.71 -5.53 -4.54
C LYS A 478 -28.73 -4.37 -4.66
N VAL A 479 -28.30 -3.82 -3.52
CA VAL A 479 -27.33 -2.72 -3.46
C VAL A 479 -25.98 -3.28 -3.05
N GLU A 480 -24.96 -2.95 -3.84
CA GLU A 480 -23.56 -3.25 -3.54
C GLU A 480 -22.75 -1.96 -3.63
N ALA A 481 -22.11 -1.55 -2.54
CA ALA A 481 -21.11 -0.49 -2.60
C ALA A 481 -19.92 -0.97 -3.45
N LEU A 482 -19.42 -0.14 -4.36
CA LEU A 482 -18.19 -0.39 -5.14
C LEU A 482 -17.27 0.84 -5.05
N SER A 483 -15.97 0.60 -4.91
CA SER A 483 -14.97 1.67 -4.97
C SER A 483 -14.71 2.08 -6.42
N CYS A 484 -14.69 3.38 -6.67
CA CYS A 484 -14.42 4.02 -7.95
C CYS A 484 -13.15 4.85 -7.79
N LEU A 485 -12.18 4.64 -8.68
CA LEU A 485 -10.95 5.44 -8.67
C LEU A 485 -11.22 6.74 -9.43
N THR A 486 -11.09 7.87 -8.73
CA THR A 486 -11.41 9.20 -9.24
C THR A 486 -10.19 9.85 -9.89
N ASP A 487 -9.05 9.82 -9.22
CA ASP A 487 -7.81 10.46 -9.65
C ASP A 487 -6.58 9.77 -9.02
N VAL A 488 -5.43 9.89 -9.66
CA VAL A 488 -4.12 9.50 -9.07
C VAL A 488 -3.14 10.61 -9.36
N LEU A 489 -2.67 11.26 -8.29
CA LEU A 489 -1.80 12.41 -8.37
C LEU A 489 -0.39 12.02 -7.95
N SER A 490 0.62 12.41 -8.70
CA SER A 490 2.02 12.23 -8.32
C SER A 490 2.77 13.55 -8.41
N GLY A 491 3.69 13.80 -7.48
CA GLY A 491 4.53 14.97 -7.51
C GLY A 491 5.75 14.88 -6.58
N GLU A 492 6.70 15.77 -6.82
CA GLU A 492 7.93 15.89 -6.03
C GLU A 492 7.87 17.17 -5.19
N ILE A 493 8.17 17.04 -3.90
CA ILE A 493 8.26 18.15 -2.95
C ILE A 493 9.69 18.24 -2.44
N SER A 494 10.32 19.37 -2.74
CA SER A 494 11.63 19.77 -2.25
C SER A 494 11.48 20.70 -1.06
N ALA A 495 12.13 20.37 0.06
CA ALA A 495 12.19 21.21 1.24
C ALA A 495 13.64 21.45 1.66
N ARG A 496 13.91 22.68 2.12
CA ARG A 496 15.22 23.18 2.55
C ARG A 496 15.11 23.72 3.98
N GLU A 497 15.96 23.22 4.87
CA GLU A 497 16.06 23.66 6.26
C GLU A 497 17.48 24.15 6.57
N VAL A 498 17.63 25.14 7.47
CA VAL A 498 18.94 25.72 7.80
C VAL A 498 19.17 25.74 9.30
N VAL A 499 19.98 24.80 9.78
CA VAL A 499 20.29 24.63 11.20
C VAL A 499 21.35 25.65 11.63
N ASN A 500 21.01 26.50 12.59
CA ASN A 500 21.93 27.48 13.17
C ASN A 500 22.75 26.85 14.30
N LEU A 501 24.02 26.55 14.04
CA LEU A 501 24.95 25.93 14.97
C LEU A 501 25.23 26.77 16.22
N THR A 502 25.09 28.10 16.14
CA THR A 502 25.27 29.00 17.30
C THR A 502 24.22 28.82 18.41
N GLN A 503 23.17 28.02 18.15
CA GLN A 503 22.14 27.65 19.13
C GLN A 503 22.32 26.21 19.65
N GLN A 504 23.36 25.50 19.20
CA GLN A 504 23.72 24.15 19.65
C GLN A 504 24.83 24.23 20.70
N ASP A 505 24.78 23.35 21.70
CA ASP A 505 25.82 23.23 22.74
C ASP A 505 27.15 22.67 22.20
N GLN A 506 27.12 22.05 21.01
CA GLN A 506 28.25 21.40 20.36
C GLN A 506 28.36 21.86 18.91
N HIS A 507 29.59 22.13 18.46
CA HIS A 507 29.89 22.58 17.09
C HIS A 507 30.65 21.47 16.35
N PRO A 508 30.24 21.14 15.11
CA PRO A 508 30.90 20.10 14.33
C PRO A 508 32.16 20.64 13.66
N GLU A 509 33.25 19.90 13.78
CA GLU A 509 34.41 20.04 12.88
C GLU A 509 34.13 19.29 11.57
N LYS A 510 33.56 18.08 11.66
CA LYS A 510 33.25 17.23 10.50
C LYS A 510 31.81 16.70 10.58
N LEU A 511 31.04 16.87 9.50
CA LEU A 511 29.77 16.16 9.30
C LEU A 511 30.06 14.78 8.71
N ILE A 512 29.49 13.73 9.30
CA ILE A 512 29.77 12.34 8.90
C ILE A 512 28.62 11.76 8.10
N CYS A 513 27.44 11.64 8.72
CA CYS A 513 26.36 10.84 8.18
C CYS A 513 24.99 11.40 8.60
N GLY A 514 24.07 11.54 7.64
CA GLY A 514 22.67 11.87 7.91
C GLY A 514 21.81 10.63 7.95
N SER A 515 20.97 10.49 8.97
CA SER A 515 19.92 9.47 9.08
C SER A 515 18.55 10.15 8.98
N ILE A 516 17.65 9.54 8.22
CA ILE A 516 16.34 10.04 7.83
C ILE A 516 15.36 8.86 7.82
N LEU A 517 14.15 9.07 8.34
CA LEU A 517 13.05 8.11 8.23
C LEU A 517 11.89 8.74 7.45
N PRO A 518 11.08 7.97 6.70
CA PRO A 518 9.91 8.50 6.01
C PRO A 518 8.93 9.12 7.01
N GLY A 519 8.78 10.44 6.97
CA GLY A 519 7.99 11.21 7.92
C GLY A 519 6.50 10.85 7.97
N ASN A 520 5.79 11.49 8.90
CA ASN A 520 4.33 11.51 8.87
C ASN A 520 3.90 12.59 7.87
N ILE A 521 3.12 12.17 6.87
CA ILE A 521 2.57 13.06 5.84
C ILE A 521 1.06 12.88 5.88
N SER A 522 0.35 13.99 6.07
CA SER A 522 -1.10 14.09 5.91
C SER A 522 -1.43 14.74 4.58
N VAL A 523 -2.59 14.38 4.04
CA VAL A 523 -3.17 15.03 2.86
C VAL A 523 -4.61 15.39 3.15
N HIS A 524 -5.07 16.52 2.61
CA HIS A 524 -6.46 16.93 2.71
C HIS A 524 -6.88 17.75 1.47
N PRO A 525 -8.15 17.65 1.04
CA PRO A 525 -8.66 18.49 -0.04
C PRO A 525 -8.89 19.92 0.44
N GLU A 526 -8.38 20.90 -0.30
CA GLU A 526 -8.59 22.32 -0.06
C GLU A 526 -8.72 23.09 -1.39
N HIS A 527 -9.82 23.81 -1.59
CA HIS A 527 -10.05 24.67 -2.77
C HIS A 527 -9.76 24.00 -4.14
N GLY A 528 -10.15 22.73 -4.33
CA GLY A 528 -9.93 21.97 -5.58
C GLY A 528 -8.50 21.47 -5.79
N ARG A 529 -7.71 21.39 -4.73
CA ARG A 529 -6.35 20.83 -4.71
C ARG A 529 -6.21 19.88 -3.53
N ILE A 530 -5.25 18.97 -3.59
CA ILE A 530 -4.83 18.18 -2.44
C ILE A 530 -3.64 18.89 -1.80
N VAL A 531 -3.83 19.42 -0.60
CA VAL A 531 -2.77 20.02 0.21
C VAL A 531 -2.05 18.90 0.95
N ILE A 532 -0.72 18.99 0.95
CA ILE A 532 0.17 18.01 1.56
C ILE A 532 0.97 18.70 2.66
N GLU A 533 0.89 18.18 3.87
CA GLU A 533 1.63 18.66 5.04
C GLU A 533 2.34 17.50 5.72
N GLY A 534 3.54 17.74 6.22
CA GLY A 534 4.27 16.76 7.01
C GLY A 534 5.60 17.30 7.49
N SER A 535 6.33 16.44 8.18
CA SER A 535 7.69 16.75 8.61
C SER A 535 8.56 15.49 8.58
N VAL A 536 9.84 15.70 8.29
CA VAL A 536 10.83 14.63 8.19
C VAL A 536 11.92 14.85 9.24
N PRO A 537 12.02 13.97 10.25
CA PRO A 537 13.07 14.06 11.26
C PRO A 537 14.42 13.65 10.66
N VAL A 538 15.41 14.50 10.84
CA VAL A 538 16.79 14.30 10.35
C VAL A 538 17.75 14.31 11.53
N ARG A 539 18.66 13.32 11.57
CA ARG A 539 19.70 13.17 12.59
C ARG A 539 21.06 13.17 11.90
N ILE A 540 21.95 14.07 12.30
CA ILE A 540 23.25 14.27 11.65
C ILE A 540 24.37 13.88 12.61
N LEU A 541 24.97 12.72 12.36
CA LEU A 541 26.18 12.27 13.04
C LEU A 541 27.35 13.18 12.64
N SER A 542 28.00 13.76 13.65
CA SER A 542 29.08 14.73 13.48
C SER A 542 30.20 14.48 14.50
N LEU A 543 31.41 14.94 14.23
CA LEU A 543 32.54 14.94 15.17
C LEU A 543 32.85 16.38 15.62
N ASP A 544 33.19 16.57 16.90
CA ASP A 544 33.73 17.83 17.41
C ASP A 544 35.25 17.95 17.20
N GLU A 545 35.84 19.10 17.55
CA GLU A 545 37.29 19.41 17.46
C GLU A 545 38.21 18.43 18.25
N ASN A 546 37.64 17.50 19.02
CA ASN A 546 38.36 16.48 19.79
C ASN A 546 38.04 15.07 19.27
N GLY A 547 37.47 14.95 18.06
CA GLY A 547 37.03 13.70 17.45
C GLY A 547 35.81 13.06 18.11
N ARG A 548 35.11 13.72 19.05
CA ARG A 548 34.02 13.09 19.80
C ARG A 548 32.73 13.14 19.00
N ALA A 549 32.14 11.97 18.75
CA ALA A 549 30.92 11.87 17.98
C ALA A 549 29.67 12.34 18.73
N PHE A 550 28.85 13.18 18.10
CA PHE A 550 27.57 13.68 18.59
C PHE A 550 26.52 13.77 17.47
N VAL A 551 25.28 14.13 17.81
CA VAL A 551 24.16 14.20 16.86
C VAL A 551 23.48 15.55 16.90
N ILE A 552 23.41 16.21 15.75
CA ILE A 552 22.54 17.36 15.53
C ILE A 552 21.18 16.83 15.09
N LYS A 553 20.11 17.26 15.74
CA LYS A 553 18.72 16.92 15.38
C LYS A 553 18.08 18.10 14.67
N SER A 554 17.34 17.83 13.60
CA SER A 554 16.54 18.80 12.86
C SER A 554 15.26 18.15 12.37
N GLU A 555 14.29 18.97 12.00
CA GLU A 555 13.01 18.54 11.44
C GLU A 555 12.74 19.37 10.18
N VAL A 556 12.61 18.72 9.03
CA VAL A 556 12.43 19.39 7.74
C VAL A 556 10.94 19.40 7.39
N PRO A 557 10.28 20.57 7.31
CA PRO A 557 8.85 20.64 7.01
C PRO A 557 8.59 20.38 5.52
N LEU A 558 7.80 19.35 5.20
CA LEU A 558 7.30 19.09 3.86
C LEU A 558 5.96 19.80 3.68
N ARG A 559 5.87 20.67 2.67
CA ARG A 559 4.65 21.41 2.32
C ARG A 559 4.52 21.46 0.80
N GLY A 560 3.35 21.08 0.29
CA GLY A 560 3.07 21.14 -1.14
C GLY A 560 1.57 21.06 -1.44
N ALA A 561 1.23 21.12 -2.72
CA ALA A 561 -0.14 20.89 -3.17
C ALA A 561 -0.13 20.26 -4.57
N LEU A 562 -1.02 19.30 -4.80
CA LEU A 562 -1.28 18.69 -6.11
C LEU A 562 -2.63 19.17 -6.62
N ASN A 563 -2.71 19.51 -7.91
CA ASN A 563 -3.98 19.85 -8.55
C ASN A 563 -4.71 18.56 -8.92
N THR A 564 -6.01 18.47 -8.62
CA THR A 564 -6.85 17.34 -9.01
C THR A 564 -7.87 17.77 -10.05
N SER A 565 -8.32 16.81 -10.86
CA SER A 565 -9.45 16.96 -11.78
C SER A 565 -10.82 16.69 -11.12
N ALA A 566 -10.82 16.13 -9.91
CA ALA A 566 -12.04 15.81 -9.15
C ALA A 566 -12.84 17.06 -8.76
N SER A 567 -14.17 16.95 -8.72
CA SER A 567 -15.02 18.03 -8.24
C SER A 567 -14.89 18.22 -6.72
N PRO A 568 -15.11 19.44 -6.18
CA PRO A 568 -15.08 19.68 -4.74
C PRO A 568 -16.07 18.81 -3.95
N GLU A 569 -17.20 18.44 -4.56
CA GLU A 569 -18.21 17.54 -3.99
C GLU A 569 -17.68 16.11 -3.89
N ALA A 570 -17.06 15.57 -4.95
CA ALA A 570 -16.47 14.23 -4.94
C ALA A 570 -15.33 14.11 -3.92
N LEU A 571 -14.58 15.19 -3.68
CA LEU A 571 -13.51 15.23 -2.68
C LEU A 571 -14.01 15.25 -1.23
N GLN A 572 -15.28 15.58 -0.96
CA GLN A 572 -15.81 15.68 0.39
C GLN A 572 -16.03 14.31 1.05
N GLU A 573 -16.28 13.28 0.25
CA GLU A 573 -16.50 11.89 0.69
C GLU A 573 -15.44 10.91 0.13
N ALA A 574 -14.34 11.44 -0.44
CA ALA A 574 -13.26 10.64 -1.00
C ALA A 574 -12.36 10.00 0.09
N ASP A 575 -12.02 8.73 -0.11
CA ASP A 575 -10.91 8.04 0.53
C ASP A 575 -9.58 8.47 -0.16
N LEU A 576 -8.72 9.17 0.59
CA LEU A 576 -7.41 9.63 0.13
C LEU A 576 -6.30 8.78 0.73
N PHE A 577 -5.69 7.92 -0.07
CA PHE A 577 -4.53 7.13 0.34
C PHE A 577 -3.24 7.72 -0.21
N THR A 578 -2.21 7.87 0.64
CA THR A 578 -0.93 8.51 0.28
C THR A 578 0.24 7.56 0.42
N CYS A 579 0.98 7.36 -0.67
CA CYS A 579 2.32 6.81 -0.67
C CYS A 579 3.35 7.94 -0.63
N SER A 580 4.47 7.74 0.07
CA SER A 580 5.58 8.70 0.06
C SER A 580 6.92 8.00 0.23
N ALA A 581 7.94 8.53 -0.45
CA ALA A 581 9.31 8.05 -0.37
C ALA A 581 10.30 9.22 -0.46
N ILE A 582 11.44 9.10 0.23
CA ILE A 582 12.54 10.06 0.11
C ILE A 582 13.36 9.70 -1.13
N LYS A 583 13.29 10.53 -2.15
CA LYS A 583 13.98 10.37 -3.44
C LYS A 583 15.44 10.80 -3.37
N ASP A 584 15.71 11.85 -2.60
CA ASP A 584 17.07 12.32 -2.34
C ASP A 584 17.14 13.10 -1.03
N PHE A 585 18.27 13.03 -0.33
CA PHE A 585 18.57 13.93 0.75
C PHE A 585 20.07 14.24 0.80
N TRP A 586 20.40 15.48 1.15
CA TRP A 586 21.79 15.86 1.38
C TRP A 586 21.91 16.92 2.47
N ILE A 587 23.12 17.02 2.99
CA ILE A 587 23.51 17.89 4.09
C ILE A 587 24.86 18.51 3.70
N ASP A 588 24.99 19.83 3.83
CA ASP A 588 26.24 20.56 3.57
C ASP A 588 26.44 21.72 4.56
N THR A 589 27.68 22.17 4.74
CA THR A 589 28.02 23.34 5.54
C THR A 589 27.96 24.61 4.70
N ILE A 590 27.03 25.53 5.02
CA ILE A 590 26.98 26.86 4.39
C ILE A 590 28.19 27.70 4.84
N ASN A 591 28.51 27.59 6.14
CA ASN A 591 29.61 28.27 6.82
C ASN A 591 29.80 27.63 8.21
N SER A 592 30.80 28.09 8.98
CA SER A 592 31.09 27.59 10.34
C SER A 592 29.98 27.79 11.39
N ARG A 593 28.83 28.36 11.02
CA ARG A 593 27.66 28.58 11.90
C ARG A 593 26.37 27.97 11.37
N GLN A 594 26.34 27.45 10.15
CA GLN A 594 25.09 27.03 9.51
C GLN A 594 25.27 25.78 8.64
N ILE A 595 24.37 24.82 8.85
CA ILE A 595 24.22 23.62 8.04
C ILE A 595 22.95 23.76 7.21
N GLU A 596 23.03 23.38 5.94
CA GLU A 596 21.90 23.23 5.04
C GLU A 596 21.48 21.75 4.97
N ILE A 597 20.18 21.51 5.04
CA ILE A 597 19.57 20.19 4.82
C ILE A 597 18.57 20.35 3.68
N ASN A 598 18.70 19.53 2.64
CA ASN A 598 17.69 19.42 1.58
C ASN A 598 17.11 18.01 1.55
N VAL A 599 15.80 17.92 1.39
CA VAL A 599 15.04 16.67 1.27
C VAL A 599 14.11 16.80 0.06
N ASN A 600 14.21 15.84 -0.86
CA ASN A 600 13.30 15.67 -1.99
C ASN A 600 12.46 14.41 -1.73
N ALA A 601 11.14 14.58 -1.62
CA ALA A 601 10.19 13.49 -1.43
C ALA A 601 9.30 13.35 -2.67
N ILE A 602 9.06 12.10 -3.12
CA ILE A 602 8.00 11.77 -4.06
C ILE A 602 6.75 11.43 -3.25
N ILE A 603 5.61 11.96 -3.66
CA ILE A 603 4.32 11.73 -3.02
C ILE A 603 3.29 11.36 -4.10
N GLU A 604 2.64 10.22 -3.91
CA GLU A 604 1.59 9.69 -4.79
C GLU A 604 0.30 9.58 -3.97
N VAL A 605 -0.77 10.27 -4.41
CA VAL A 605 -2.07 10.32 -3.74
C VAL A 605 -3.12 9.65 -4.62
N TRP A 606 -3.73 8.59 -4.10
CA TRP A 606 -4.80 7.85 -4.73
C TRP A 606 -6.14 8.34 -4.18
N ILE A 607 -7.01 8.86 -5.04
CA ILE A 607 -8.31 9.40 -4.68
C ILE A 607 -9.38 8.41 -5.16
N SER A 608 -10.12 7.82 -4.22
CA SER A 608 -11.23 6.91 -4.51
C SER A 608 -12.50 7.33 -3.78
N GLU A 609 -13.65 7.11 -4.41
CA GLU A 609 -14.98 7.32 -3.82
C GLU A 609 -15.72 5.98 -3.75
N THR A 610 -16.67 5.83 -2.83
CA THR A 610 -17.55 4.65 -2.78
C THR A 610 -18.90 5.00 -3.39
N ARG A 611 -19.27 4.34 -4.49
CA ARG A 611 -20.58 4.51 -5.14
C ARG A 611 -21.47 3.30 -4.92
N GLU A 612 -22.76 3.52 -4.74
CA GLU A 612 -23.75 2.44 -4.70
C GLU A 612 -24.05 1.93 -6.11
N PHE A 613 -23.76 0.65 -6.35
CA PHE A 613 -24.21 -0.12 -7.49
C PHE A 613 -25.54 -0.80 -7.12
N THR A 614 -26.53 -0.79 -8.02
CA THR A 614 -27.86 -1.35 -7.75
C THR A 614 -28.27 -2.23 -8.91
N SER A 615 -28.41 -3.54 -8.68
CA SER A 615 -28.96 -4.49 -9.64
C SER A 615 -30.41 -4.85 -9.32
N LEU A 616 -31.14 -5.30 -10.34
CA LEU A 616 -32.51 -5.78 -10.22
C LEU A 616 -32.54 -7.31 -10.26
N GLU A 617 -33.20 -7.91 -9.29
CA GLU A 617 -33.32 -9.37 -9.12
C GLU A 617 -34.79 -9.78 -8.89
N HIS A 618 -35.09 -11.08 -8.95
CA HIS A 618 -36.41 -11.67 -8.64
C HIS A 618 -37.63 -10.98 -9.28
N PHE A 619 -37.60 -10.80 -10.60
CA PHE A 619 -38.76 -10.25 -11.33
C PHE A 619 -39.98 -11.18 -11.27
N THR A 620 -41.10 -10.62 -10.84
CA THR A 620 -42.44 -11.23 -10.89
C THR A 620 -43.41 -10.29 -11.60
N ALA A 621 -44.47 -10.85 -12.19
CA ALA A 621 -45.50 -10.07 -12.84
C ALA A 621 -46.89 -10.54 -12.41
N ARG A 622 -47.82 -9.59 -12.31
CA ARG A 622 -49.24 -9.86 -12.10
C ARG A 622 -50.04 -9.24 -13.26
N GLY A 623 -50.98 -10.02 -13.78
CA GLY A 623 -51.89 -9.58 -14.83
C GLY A 623 -52.92 -8.58 -14.31
N GLU A 624 -53.25 -7.62 -15.17
CA GLU A 624 -54.18 -6.51 -14.97
C GLU A 624 -53.76 -5.43 -13.94
N ASP A 625 -53.52 -4.22 -14.47
CA ASP A 625 -53.58 -2.96 -13.73
C ASP A 625 -54.80 -2.16 -14.25
N PRO A 626 -55.76 -1.70 -13.41
CA PRO A 626 -57.04 -1.20 -13.93
C PRO A 626 -56.97 0.23 -14.47
N GLN A 627 -57.50 0.43 -15.69
CA GLN A 627 -57.97 1.72 -16.22
C GLN A 627 -57.00 2.92 -16.15
N GLN A 628 -55.86 2.84 -16.84
CA GLN A 628 -55.18 4.06 -17.29
C GLN A 628 -55.87 4.65 -18.53
N PRO A 629 -55.97 5.98 -18.68
CA PRO A 629 -56.61 6.62 -19.83
C PRO A 629 -55.76 6.48 -21.10
N ALA A 630 -56.39 6.16 -22.24
CA ALA A 630 -55.71 6.02 -23.54
C ALA A 630 -55.05 7.31 -24.07
N MET A 631 -55.43 8.46 -23.52
CA MET A 631 -54.82 9.76 -23.78
C MET A 631 -54.88 10.62 -22.53
N ALA A 632 -53.78 11.28 -22.19
CA ALA A 632 -53.69 12.21 -21.06
C ALA A 632 -52.90 13.47 -21.45
N ILE A 633 -53.14 14.57 -20.74
CA ILE A 633 -52.25 15.74 -20.73
C ILE A 633 -51.66 15.82 -19.33
N TYR A 634 -50.37 15.56 -19.20
CA TYR A 634 -49.62 15.75 -17.97
C TYR A 634 -49.03 17.16 -17.93
N ILE A 635 -48.90 17.72 -16.72
CA ILE A 635 -48.24 19.01 -16.48
C ILE A 635 -47.06 18.73 -15.57
N THR A 636 -45.86 19.01 -16.04
CA THR A 636 -44.61 18.70 -15.33
C THR A 636 -44.46 19.52 -14.05
N SER A 637 -44.02 18.85 -12.99
CA SER A 637 -43.63 19.42 -11.71
C SER A 637 -42.12 19.65 -11.64
N ALA A 638 -41.65 20.45 -10.69
CA ALA A 638 -40.23 20.63 -10.45
C ALA A 638 -39.57 19.29 -10.06
N GLY A 639 -38.59 18.85 -10.85
CA GLY A 639 -37.84 17.60 -10.63
C GLY A 639 -38.33 16.37 -11.39
N ASP A 640 -39.43 16.46 -12.15
CA ASP A 640 -39.90 15.34 -12.99
C ASP A 640 -38.86 14.96 -14.06
N SER A 641 -38.51 13.67 -14.15
CA SER A 641 -37.77 13.15 -15.30
C SER A 641 -38.69 12.53 -16.35
N LEU A 642 -38.22 12.47 -17.60
CA LEU A 642 -38.90 11.76 -18.68
C LEU A 642 -39.16 10.29 -18.33
N TRP A 643 -38.23 9.65 -17.59
CA TRP A 643 -38.39 8.29 -17.11
C TRP A 643 -39.57 8.13 -16.15
N ASP A 644 -39.72 9.04 -15.19
CA ASP A 644 -40.78 8.96 -14.17
C ASP A 644 -42.17 9.13 -14.81
N VAL A 645 -42.29 10.05 -15.77
CA VAL A 645 -43.53 10.25 -16.56
C VAL A 645 -43.82 9.01 -17.42
N ALA A 646 -42.83 8.50 -18.16
CA ALA A 646 -42.99 7.33 -19.02
C ALA A 646 -43.38 6.07 -18.22
N LYS A 647 -42.78 5.90 -17.03
CA LYS A 647 -43.08 4.84 -16.07
C LYS A 647 -44.48 4.97 -15.47
N HIS A 648 -44.89 6.17 -15.06
CA HIS A 648 -46.22 6.40 -14.48
C HIS A 648 -47.34 6.05 -15.47
N TYR A 649 -47.18 6.43 -16.74
CA TYR A 649 -48.16 6.21 -17.81
C TYR A 649 -47.91 4.94 -18.65
N GLN A 650 -46.95 4.09 -18.25
CA GLN A 650 -46.67 2.79 -18.87
C GLN A 650 -46.42 2.87 -20.40
N CYS A 651 -45.72 3.91 -20.87
CA CYS A 651 -45.46 4.19 -22.29
C CYS A 651 -43.96 4.32 -22.59
N ASP A 652 -43.55 4.39 -23.86
CA ASP A 652 -42.13 4.59 -24.23
C ASP A 652 -41.68 6.05 -24.05
N ALA A 653 -40.52 6.27 -23.42
CA ALA A 653 -39.89 7.58 -23.30
C ALA A 653 -39.62 8.21 -24.69
N ASP A 654 -39.10 7.43 -25.64
CA ASP A 654 -38.88 7.87 -27.03
C ASP A 654 -40.17 8.30 -27.74
N ALA A 655 -41.29 7.62 -27.44
CA ALA A 655 -42.59 7.98 -28.00
C ALA A 655 -43.10 9.31 -27.42
N LEU A 656 -42.90 9.55 -26.12
CA LEU A 656 -43.20 10.85 -25.50
C LEU A 656 -42.35 11.97 -26.11
N VAL A 657 -41.05 11.74 -26.34
CA VAL A 657 -40.13 12.69 -26.98
C VAL A 657 -40.60 13.05 -28.39
N GLN A 658 -40.89 12.04 -29.22
CA GLN A 658 -41.35 12.23 -30.60
C GLN A 658 -42.73 12.92 -30.67
N LEU A 659 -43.67 12.53 -29.81
CA LEU A 659 -45.03 13.07 -29.79
C LEU A 659 -45.07 14.54 -29.35
N ASN A 660 -44.22 14.92 -28.38
CA ASN A 660 -44.18 16.27 -27.83
C ASN A 660 -43.12 17.18 -28.48
N GLN A 661 -42.28 16.64 -29.36
CA GLN A 661 -41.20 17.37 -30.05
C GLN A 661 -40.24 18.07 -29.08
N ILE A 662 -39.96 17.41 -27.95
CA ILE A 662 -39.01 17.86 -26.94
C ILE A 662 -37.62 17.28 -27.21
N ASP A 663 -36.60 17.81 -26.53
CA ASP A 663 -35.28 17.20 -26.46
C ASP A 663 -35.30 16.13 -25.37
N GLY A 664 -34.85 14.91 -25.68
CA GLY A 664 -34.84 13.77 -24.76
C GLY A 664 -33.70 13.80 -23.75
N ASP A 665 -32.61 14.52 -24.07
CA ASP A 665 -31.44 14.66 -23.20
C ASP A 665 -31.55 15.89 -22.27
N ALA A 666 -32.56 16.74 -22.48
CA ALA A 666 -32.79 17.95 -21.69
C ALA A 666 -33.72 17.68 -20.47
N PRO A 667 -33.50 18.34 -19.33
CA PRO A 667 -34.42 18.25 -18.19
C PRO A 667 -35.79 18.85 -18.54
N LEU A 668 -36.86 18.22 -18.07
CA LEU A 668 -38.23 18.71 -18.28
C LEU A 668 -38.41 20.06 -17.57
N THR A 669 -38.89 21.05 -18.33
CA THR A 669 -39.21 22.38 -17.77
C THR A 669 -40.49 22.29 -16.95
N GLU A 670 -40.51 22.87 -15.75
CA GLU A 670 -41.71 22.93 -14.89
C GLU A 670 -42.89 23.64 -15.60
N GLY A 671 -44.10 23.10 -15.47
CA GLY A 671 -45.31 23.63 -16.09
C GLY A 671 -45.47 23.32 -17.58
N ALA A 672 -44.53 22.59 -18.19
CA ALA A 672 -44.66 22.09 -19.55
C ALA A 672 -45.82 21.07 -19.65
N LYS A 673 -46.50 21.07 -20.80
CA LYS A 673 -47.65 20.19 -21.06
C LYS A 673 -47.24 19.07 -21.98
N LEU A 674 -47.24 17.85 -21.47
CA LEU A 674 -46.93 16.65 -22.22
C LEU A 674 -48.22 15.93 -22.61
N LEU A 675 -48.46 15.77 -23.90
CA LEU A 675 -49.46 14.87 -24.44
C LEU A 675 -48.91 13.43 -24.34
N ILE A 676 -49.72 12.55 -23.75
CA ILE A 676 -49.41 11.14 -23.58
C ILE A 676 -50.46 10.34 -24.33
N VAL A 677 -50.01 9.36 -25.12
CA VAL A 677 -50.83 8.39 -25.85
C VAL A 677 -50.19 7.02 -25.64
N ARG A 678 -51.03 6.01 -25.38
CA ARG A 678 -50.59 4.64 -25.06
C ARG A 678 -50.77 3.67 -26.24
#